data_AF-A0A560R3U0-F1
#
_entry.id   AF-A0A560R3U0-F1
#
_cell.length_a   1.000
_cell.length_b   1.000
_cell.length_c   1.000
_cell.angle_alpha   90.00
_cell.angle_beta   90.00
_cell.angle_gamma   90.00
#
_symmetry.space_group_name_H-M   'P 1'
#
loop_
_entity.id
_entity.type
_entity.pdbx_description
1 polymer ?
#
loop_
_entity_poly.entity_id
_entity_poly.type
_entity_poly.pdbx_seq_one_letter_code
_entity_poly.pdbx_strand_id
1 'polypeptide(L)'
;MLPEVTQFEDTVTLVSDTGIQFMDFALRLDPRKEPAGEFAPMISGLICRLSYNEEKDFFFYEPEPEKVEKAKPAFSVDMKSSLELLDGVWLPTPFFRFMPPHRFDEGPSNWSRMRLVRLATPDIDGNTHRLTMAFDSRVMPKRDGTAYLAPNEEDISSGVSFKLATKASETRWFLAQPWVNEWLLEVFNEGNAHRSRAELDTDIRANYHLAHYLNLLSLLSKPSAAEQSTARPKVEIPELKVVANDSNGLVKPIPVDLVLDVGNSRTCGILIENHGQAGSGLKQNYVLELRDLITPEHTYNQPFESRVEFAQAYFGKDHCSVKSGRHDAFQWATIARVGNEASRLASRRRGTEGSTGLSSPKRYLWDENAYGHGWRFNCSYIKTDSEPYATAAPFSHLINETGEALYSLEEDDRLPVFMPRYSRSSLMTFMLAEVLAQALSQINSPAQRSRQGHTRVPRQLNSITLTVPPGMPQAERSILNERMQQAIGLVWKSLGWHAGEEDPHQDQAVSPRTPIPSIRVEWDEASCGQLVYLYTEVNENFAGHPEEFFDTLARPDKTDRERITLATIDIGGGTTDLVITDYRLDRAGNTGSGSNVHIVPEQRFRDGFKVAGDDILLDVIQDFVLPSFEKALQISGVKSPVSLMSRLCGDESVSAQDMILRQQLNLQVFAPLGLALLKAYEHYDPQDQQEVSTRTYRQLLGDNAISQTVLDYVNAAVRRDVGGQSAFDLYESLISFDLQKLHAAFLNDQINITKILGALCEVVAHYPCDVLLLTGRPSRLPGIQAFIRKVLPLPPGRILALQNYRTGGWYPFHKNGRIDDPKSTASVGAMLCLLCANHSVPNFYFRSSALKPYSTVKNIGVIDLNNVIKDADVLYRDIQSEDYKIKLPEIGTGDDADTPQLEMRGDLRLGFRQLAADRWAASPLYTLRFTKAGREKFSRAIGENGSAPLLKVRFEVKPADKYTRKQDLVSDRLSVRDIESNCSNVNFNPRSDLELELNTMLDAGLSETKYWLDSGSVKRK
;
A
#
# COMPACT_ATOMS: atom_id res chain seq x y z
N MET A 1 -2.17 12.95 -7.12
CA MET A 1 -3.14 13.85 -7.80
C MET A 1 -3.64 14.84 -6.76
N LEU A 2 -4.22 15.97 -7.13
CA LEU A 2 -4.85 16.85 -6.14
C LEU A 2 -6.20 16.24 -5.70
N PRO A 3 -6.58 16.32 -4.42
CA PRO A 3 -7.94 16.00 -3.98
C PRO A 3 -8.96 16.82 -4.75
N GLU A 4 -10.10 16.21 -5.07
CA GLU A 4 -11.26 16.93 -5.59
C GLU A 4 -11.74 17.94 -4.52
N VAL A 5 -11.98 19.19 -4.92
CA VAL A 5 -12.44 20.22 -3.99
C VAL A 5 -13.90 19.95 -3.66
N THR A 6 -14.17 19.56 -2.42
CA THR A 6 -15.54 19.32 -1.97
C THR A 6 -16.24 20.63 -1.65
N GLN A 7 -17.44 20.83 -2.19
CA GLN A 7 -18.32 21.91 -1.74
C GLN A 7 -18.99 21.49 -0.43
N PHE A 8 -18.52 22.05 0.67
CA PHE A 8 -19.07 21.78 2.00
C PHE A 8 -20.32 22.61 2.28
N GLU A 9 -21.24 22.04 3.06
CA GLU A 9 -22.36 22.78 3.66
C GLU A 9 -21.84 23.83 4.67
N ASP A 10 -22.68 24.81 5.03
CA ASP A 10 -22.35 25.82 6.05
C ASP A 10 -21.94 25.22 7.40
N THR A 11 -22.46 24.02 7.70
CA THR A 11 -22.10 23.24 8.88
C THR A 11 -21.66 21.85 8.47
N VAL A 12 -20.43 21.48 8.82
CA VAL A 12 -19.84 20.17 8.57
C VAL A 12 -19.72 19.40 9.87
N THR A 13 -20.05 18.11 9.84
CA THR A 13 -19.84 17.21 10.97
C THR A 13 -18.53 16.45 10.84
N LEU A 14 -17.73 16.46 11.91
CA LEU A 14 -16.62 15.54 12.16
C LEU A 14 -17.11 14.39 13.05
N VAL A 15 -16.55 13.20 12.89
CA VAL A 15 -16.86 12.04 13.75
C VAL A 15 -15.83 11.91 14.85
N SER A 16 -16.25 11.74 16.10
CA SER A 16 -15.34 11.64 17.24
C SER A 16 -14.49 10.37 17.22
N ASP A 17 -13.27 10.43 17.75
CA ASP A 17 -12.37 9.29 17.94
C ASP A 17 -12.09 8.47 16.66
N THR A 18 -12.11 9.09 15.46
CA THR A 18 -11.76 8.42 14.19
C THR A 18 -10.41 8.87 13.62
N GLY A 19 -9.50 9.33 14.49
CA GLY A 19 -8.18 9.81 14.11
C GLY A 19 -8.19 11.22 13.52
N ILE A 20 -7.35 11.47 12.52
CA ILE A 20 -7.23 12.78 11.86
C ILE A 20 -8.18 12.85 10.66
N GLN A 21 -9.06 13.85 10.66
CA GLN A 21 -9.98 14.15 9.55
C GLN A 21 -9.47 15.37 8.76
N PHE A 22 -9.37 15.21 7.44
CA PHE A 22 -8.88 16.24 6.53
C PHE A 22 -10.03 16.96 5.82
N MET A 23 -9.85 18.26 5.58
CA MET A 23 -10.71 19.08 4.72
C MET A 23 -9.82 19.87 3.76
N ASP A 24 -10.10 19.75 2.46
CA ASP A 24 -9.30 20.37 1.41
C ASP A 24 -10.08 21.50 0.72
N PHE A 25 -9.40 22.62 0.53
CA PHE A 25 -9.90 23.81 -0.15
C PHE A 25 -8.90 24.27 -1.22
N ALA A 26 -9.36 25.09 -2.15
CA ALA A 26 -8.51 25.67 -3.20
C ALA A 26 -8.67 27.18 -3.27
N LEU A 27 -7.58 27.88 -3.58
CA LEU A 27 -7.52 29.33 -3.65
C LEU A 27 -6.94 29.79 -4.97
N ARG A 28 -7.52 30.85 -5.53
CA ARG A 28 -6.91 31.64 -6.60
C ARG A 28 -6.34 32.92 -6.01
N LEU A 29 -5.04 32.93 -5.77
CA LEU A 29 -4.30 34.08 -5.26
C LEU A 29 -3.39 34.65 -6.35
N ASP A 30 -3.37 35.98 -6.46
CA ASP A 30 -2.35 36.75 -7.18
C ASP A 30 -1.56 37.55 -6.15
N PRO A 31 -0.38 37.07 -5.68
CA PRO A 31 0.34 37.68 -4.57
C PRO A 31 0.67 39.17 -4.75
N ARG A 32 0.66 39.69 -5.98
CA ARG A 32 0.92 41.11 -6.27
C ARG A 32 -0.31 42.00 -6.07
N LYS A 33 -1.51 41.41 -6.06
CA LYS A 33 -2.79 42.11 -5.91
C LYS A 33 -3.40 41.92 -4.53
N GLU A 34 -2.87 41.00 -3.72
CA GLU A 34 -3.34 40.84 -2.35
C GLU A 34 -2.84 41.99 -1.46
N PRO A 35 -3.72 42.63 -0.66
CA PRO A 35 -3.35 43.77 0.17
C PRO A 35 -2.35 43.37 1.25
N ALA A 36 -1.41 44.28 1.54
CA ALA A 36 -0.51 44.14 2.67
C ALA A 36 -1.30 44.08 3.99
N GLY A 37 -0.74 43.41 4.98
CA GLY A 37 -1.24 43.49 6.35
C GLY A 37 -0.65 44.69 7.05
N GLU A 38 -1.54 45.50 7.62
CA GLU A 38 -1.19 46.65 8.45
C GLU A 38 -1.34 46.26 9.92
N PHE A 39 -0.34 46.54 10.76
CA PHE A 39 -0.28 46.02 12.12
C PHE A 39 -0.16 47.10 13.19
N ALA A 40 -0.81 46.91 14.33
CA ALA A 40 -0.66 47.78 15.51
C ALA A 40 -0.44 46.97 16.79
N PRO A 41 0.32 47.50 17.76
CA PRO A 41 0.51 46.87 19.06
C PRO A 41 -0.77 46.95 19.90
N MET A 42 -1.03 45.89 20.66
CA MET A 42 -2.07 45.83 21.69
C MET A 42 -1.49 46.08 23.09
N ILE A 43 -2.35 46.43 24.04
CA ILE A 43 -2.00 46.56 25.48
C ILE A 43 -1.38 45.27 26.04
N SER A 44 -1.72 44.10 25.49
CA SER A 44 -1.18 42.81 25.90
C SER A 44 0.28 42.56 25.49
N GLY A 45 0.90 43.44 24.71
CA GLY A 45 2.23 43.24 24.13
C GLY A 45 2.24 42.40 22.83
N LEU A 46 1.09 41.87 22.41
CA LEU A 46 0.88 41.26 21.09
C LEU A 46 0.54 42.32 20.04
N ILE A 47 0.40 41.90 18.79
CA ILE A 47 -0.04 42.75 17.67
C ILE A 47 -1.41 42.30 17.15
N CYS A 48 -2.16 43.21 16.53
CA CYS A 48 -3.30 42.88 15.65
C CYS A 48 -3.01 43.27 14.21
N ARG A 49 -3.61 42.55 13.28
CA ARG A 49 -3.83 43.04 11.92
C ARG A 49 -5.03 44.00 11.94
N LEU A 50 -4.85 45.17 11.33
CA LEU A 50 -5.88 46.18 11.18
C LEU A 50 -6.75 45.89 9.96
N SER A 51 -8.04 46.10 10.13
CA SER A 51 -9.01 46.19 9.05
C SER A 51 -9.08 47.64 8.54
N TYR A 52 -9.51 47.82 7.29
CA TYR A 52 -9.67 49.13 6.67
C TYR A 52 -11.14 49.39 6.37
N ASN A 53 -11.65 50.54 6.78
CA ASN A 53 -12.97 51.01 6.39
C ASN A 53 -12.81 51.90 5.15
N GLU A 54 -13.22 51.39 3.99
CA GLU A 54 -13.06 52.09 2.70
C GLU A 54 -13.93 53.35 2.60
N GLU A 55 -15.14 53.34 3.18
CA GLU A 55 -16.09 54.45 3.08
C GLU A 55 -15.65 55.67 3.91
N LYS A 56 -15.09 55.41 5.09
CA LYS A 56 -14.72 56.44 6.10
C LYS A 56 -13.22 56.69 6.20
N ASP A 57 -12.42 55.99 5.40
CA ASP A 57 -10.97 56.13 5.25
C ASP A 57 -10.19 56.09 6.59
N PHE A 58 -10.29 54.97 7.31
CA PHE A 58 -9.45 54.73 8.48
C PHE A 58 -9.18 53.25 8.74
N PHE A 59 -8.05 52.98 9.39
CA PHE A 59 -7.70 51.67 9.92
C PHE A 59 -8.27 51.46 11.33
N PHE A 60 -8.70 50.23 11.61
CA PHE A 60 -9.27 49.87 12.89
C PHE A 60 -9.06 48.41 13.23
N TYR A 61 -9.35 48.06 14.48
CA TYR A 61 -9.51 46.68 14.91
C TYR A 61 -10.70 46.58 15.88
N GLU A 62 -11.18 45.36 16.09
CA GLU A 62 -12.30 45.08 17.00
C GLU A 62 -11.78 44.42 18.29
N PRO A 63 -11.49 45.19 19.37
CA PRO A 63 -11.05 44.63 20.65
C PRO A 63 -12.15 43.82 21.37
N GLU A 64 -13.42 44.10 21.06
CA GLU A 64 -14.62 43.39 21.51
C GLU A 64 -15.56 43.28 20.30
N PRO A 65 -16.49 42.31 20.28
CA PRO A 65 -17.49 42.20 19.22
C PRO A 65 -18.22 43.54 19.01
N GLU A 66 -18.32 43.97 17.75
CA GLU A 66 -19.01 45.20 17.31
C GLU A 66 -18.43 46.53 17.82
N LYS A 67 -17.35 46.50 18.60
CA LYS A 67 -16.65 47.70 19.09
C LYS A 67 -15.47 48.01 18.20
N VAL A 68 -15.51 49.14 17.52
CA VAL A 68 -14.45 49.58 16.61
C VAL A 68 -13.46 50.50 17.33
N GLU A 69 -12.19 50.15 17.33
CA GLU A 69 -11.11 51.02 17.82
C GLU A 69 -10.22 51.47 16.66
N LYS A 70 -10.14 52.79 16.45
CA LYS A 70 -9.30 53.36 15.40
C LYS A 70 -7.83 53.28 15.81
N ALA A 71 -7.00 52.77 14.91
CA ALA A 71 -5.56 52.64 15.14
C ALA A 71 -4.79 53.05 13.89
N LYS A 72 -3.56 53.53 14.07
CA LYS A 72 -2.64 53.77 12.96
C LYS A 72 -1.72 52.55 12.80
N PRO A 73 -1.42 52.12 11.56
CA PRO A 73 -0.43 51.08 11.33
C PRO A 73 0.93 51.50 11.89
N ALA A 74 1.55 50.62 12.69
CA ALA A 74 2.91 50.75 13.18
C ALA A 74 3.93 50.20 12.17
N PHE A 75 3.57 49.14 11.46
CA PHE A 75 4.35 48.55 10.37
C PHE A 75 3.45 47.74 9.43
N SER A 76 3.95 47.46 8.22
CA SER A 76 3.27 46.69 7.19
C SER A 76 4.05 45.44 6.81
N VAL A 77 3.35 44.35 6.51
CA VAL A 77 3.94 43.12 5.95
C VAL A 77 3.18 42.72 4.70
N ASP A 78 3.86 42.59 3.56
CA ASP A 78 3.20 42.20 2.33
C ASP A 78 2.75 40.72 2.35
N MET A 79 1.67 40.45 1.62
CA MET A 79 1.10 39.11 1.56
C MET A 79 2.05 38.12 0.88
N LYS A 80 2.78 38.56 -0.15
CA LYS A 80 3.69 37.70 -0.92
C LYS A 80 4.78 37.11 -0.02
N SER A 81 5.46 37.92 0.80
CA SER A 81 6.47 37.43 1.74
C SER A 81 5.88 36.48 2.78
N SER A 82 4.63 36.69 3.19
CA SER A 82 3.94 35.78 4.12
C SER A 82 3.62 34.43 3.47
N LEU A 83 3.15 34.44 2.21
CA LEU A 83 2.90 33.23 1.43
C LEU A 83 4.20 32.46 1.15
N GLU A 84 5.30 33.14 0.82
CA GLU A 84 6.60 32.52 0.57
C GLU A 84 7.21 31.92 1.85
N LEU A 85 7.07 32.60 3.00
CA LEU A 85 7.59 32.12 4.29
C LEU A 85 6.84 30.88 4.80
N LEU A 86 5.52 30.83 4.60
CA LEU A 86 4.65 29.82 5.20
C LEU A 86 4.22 28.71 4.21
N ASP A 87 4.75 28.72 2.99
CA ASP A 87 4.44 27.75 1.94
C ASP A 87 4.77 26.32 2.38
N GLY A 88 3.76 25.45 2.38
CA GLY A 88 3.92 24.05 2.75
C GLY A 88 4.25 23.78 4.22
N VAL A 89 4.04 24.74 5.12
CA VAL A 89 4.25 24.57 6.57
C VAL A 89 2.92 24.30 7.28
N TRP A 90 2.90 23.31 8.17
CA TRP A 90 1.78 23.08 9.09
C TRP A 90 1.79 24.13 10.20
N LEU A 91 0.63 24.76 10.43
CA LEU A 91 0.45 25.81 11.42
C LEU A 91 -0.72 25.49 12.36
N PRO A 92 -0.62 25.84 13.67
CA PRO A 92 -1.77 25.84 14.57
C PRO A 92 -2.89 26.71 14.02
N THR A 93 -4.14 26.26 14.16
CA THR A 93 -5.31 27.02 13.68
C THR A 93 -6.32 27.22 14.82
N PRO A 94 -6.84 28.42 15.05
CA PRO A 94 -7.75 28.71 16.17
C PRO A 94 -9.21 28.33 15.84
N PHE A 95 -9.54 27.03 15.91
CA PHE A 95 -10.95 26.61 15.94
C PHE A 95 -11.44 26.48 17.36
N PHE A 96 -12.33 27.37 17.77
CA PHE A 96 -12.82 27.38 19.14
C PHE A 96 -14.31 27.07 19.20
N ARG A 97 -14.73 26.62 20.38
CA ARG A 97 -16.13 26.50 20.75
C ARG A 97 -16.80 27.87 20.57
N PHE A 98 -17.86 27.88 19.79
CA PHE A 98 -18.64 29.07 19.43
C PHE A 98 -20.01 29.01 20.10
N MET A 99 -20.29 30.04 20.89
CA MET A 99 -21.57 30.31 21.53
C MET A 99 -22.23 31.50 20.79
N PRO A 100 -23.27 31.24 19.98
CA PRO A 100 -23.96 32.29 19.25
C PRO A 100 -24.49 33.40 20.18
N PRO A 101 -24.52 34.66 19.75
CA PRO A 101 -24.21 35.13 18.38
C PRO A 101 -22.74 35.51 18.13
N HIS A 102 -21.91 35.78 19.15
CA HIS A 102 -20.57 36.35 18.94
C HIS A 102 -19.48 35.86 19.91
N ARG A 103 -19.76 34.88 20.77
CA ARG A 103 -18.82 34.49 21.82
C ARG A 103 -18.01 33.27 21.40
N PHE A 104 -16.70 33.39 21.43
CA PHE A 104 -15.77 32.26 21.39
C PHE A 104 -15.28 31.97 22.80
N ASP A 105 -15.27 30.70 23.20
CA ASP A 105 -14.60 30.28 24.42
C ASP A 105 -13.09 30.10 24.14
N GLU A 106 -12.27 30.11 25.20
CA GLU A 106 -10.83 29.88 25.12
C GLU A 106 -10.53 28.37 24.93
N GLY A 107 -10.66 27.90 23.70
CA GLY A 107 -10.34 26.52 23.29
C GLY A 107 -11.46 25.83 22.50
N PRO A 108 -11.22 24.58 22.05
CA PRO A 108 -10.04 23.77 22.31
C PRO A 108 -8.81 24.28 21.55
N SER A 109 -7.62 24.23 22.17
CA SER A 109 -6.43 24.89 21.62
C SER A 109 -5.52 24.00 20.77
N ASN A 110 -5.52 22.68 20.93
CA ASN A 110 -4.60 21.77 20.23
C ASN A 110 -5.35 20.62 19.54
N TRP A 111 -6.17 20.96 18.54
CA TRP A 111 -6.96 19.98 17.78
C TRP A 111 -7.16 20.33 16.29
N SER A 112 -6.67 21.49 15.82
CA SER A 112 -6.81 21.94 14.43
C SER A 112 -5.49 22.51 13.86
N ARG A 113 -5.17 22.11 12.63
CA ARG A 113 -4.00 22.58 11.84
C ARG A 113 -4.40 23.00 10.44
N MET A 114 -3.63 23.90 9.85
CA MET A 114 -3.74 24.28 8.44
C MET A 114 -2.38 24.25 7.75
N ARG A 115 -2.39 23.95 6.45
CA ARG A 115 -1.22 24.01 5.58
C ARG A 115 -1.65 24.54 4.22
N LEU A 116 -1.04 25.65 3.79
CA LEU A 116 -1.27 26.26 2.48
C LEU A 116 -0.07 25.96 1.58
N VAL A 117 -0.33 25.48 0.37
CA VAL A 117 0.71 25.14 -0.62
C VAL A 117 0.45 25.85 -1.92
N ARG A 118 1.48 26.47 -2.49
CA ARG A 118 1.49 26.97 -3.86
C ARG A 118 1.67 25.82 -4.86
N LEU A 119 0.79 25.77 -5.85
CA LEU A 119 0.90 24.81 -6.94
C LEU A 119 1.94 25.25 -7.97
N ALA A 120 2.72 24.29 -8.48
CA ALA A 120 3.69 24.54 -9.56
C ALA A 120 3.01 25.02 -10.85
N THR A 121 1.83 24.46 -11.13
CA THR A 121 0.92 24.93 -12.18
C THR A 121 -0.49 25.03 -11.61
N PRO A 122 -1.30 26.01 -12.04
CA PRO A 122 -2.70 26.09 -11.60
C PRO A 122 -3.44 24.78 -11.88
N ASP A 123 -4.41 24.45 -11.02
CA ASP A 123 -5.25 23.27 -11.25
C ASP A 123 -6.24 23.48 -12.41
N ILE A 124 -7.07 22.46 -12.70
CA ILE A 124 -8.02 22.50 -13.82
C ILE A 124 -9.03 23.65 -13.73
N ASP A 125 -9.33 24.11 -12.52
CA ASP A 125 -10.22 25.24 -12.23
C ASP A 125 -9.44 26.56 -12.11
N GLY A 126 -8.13 26.56 -12.40
CA GLY A 126 -7.26 27.74 -12.35
C GLY A 126 -6.94 28.23 -10.93
N ASN A 127 -7.09 27.39 -9.91
CA ASN A 127 -6.63 27.71 -8.56
C ASN A 127 -5.11 27.60 -8.49
N THR A 128 -4.47 28.49 -7.74
CA THR A 128 -3.01 28.58 -7.65
C THR A 128 -2.46 27.99 -6.35
N HIS A 129 -3.31 27.78 -5.34
CA HIS A 129 -2.92 27.22 -4.04
C HIS A 129 -3.93 26.20 -3.54
N ARG A 130 -3.47 25.29 -2.67
CA ARG A 130 -4.29 24.31 -1.94
C ARG A 130 -4.14 24.52 -0.45
N LEU A 131 -5.26 24.61 0.25
CA LEU A 131 -5.34 24.70 1.70
C LEU A 131 -5.86 23.37 2.23
N THR A 132 -5.03 22.66 2.99
CA THR A 132 -5.43 21.44 3.71
C THR A 132 -5.58 21.79 5.18
N MET A 133 -6.74 21.47 5.75
CA MET A 133 -7.01 21.57 7.18
C MET A 133 -7.09 20.17 7.77
N ALA A 134 -6.48 19.97 8.93
CA ALA A 134 -6.49 18.70 9.65
C ALA A 134 -7.09 18.91 11.04
N PHE A 135 -8.04 18.04 11.41
CA PHE A 135 -8.69 18.04 12.70
C PHE A 135 -8.43 16.71 13.41
N ASP A 136 -7.82 16.78 14.59
CA ASP A 136 -7.67 15.63 15.46
C ASP A 136 -8.99 15.42 16.22
N SER A 137 -9.69 14.34 15.85
CA SER A 137 -11.03 14.06 16.35
C SER A 137 -11.07 13.32 17.68
N ARG A 138 -9.92 13.02 18.29
CA ARG A 138 -9.85 12.33 19.58
C ARG A 138 -10.49 13.18 20.69
N VAL A 139 -11.33 12.55 21.49
CA VAL A 139 -12.08 13.20 22.56
C VAL A 139 -11.32 13.12 23.87
N MET A 140 -11.25 14.23 24.60
CA MET A 140 -10.64 14.25 25.93
C MET A 140 -11.70 14.30 27.04
N PRO A 141 -11.50 13.58 28.17
CA PRO A 141 -12.37 13.70 29.31
C PRO A 141 -12.27 15.10 29.91
N LYS A 142 -13.41 15.74 30.19
CA LYS A 142 -13.44 17.03 30.87
C LYS A 142 -13.05 16.83 32.33
N ARG A 143 -12.02 17.54 32.79
CA ARG A 143 -11.58 17.55 34.19
C ARG A 143 -11.44 18.99 34.68
N ASP A 144 -11.99 19.29 35.85
CA ASP A 144 -11.90 20.64 36.43
C ASP A 144 -10.43 21.03 36.64
N GLY A 145 -10.09 22.27 36.26
CA GLY A 145 -8.72 22.79 36.37
C GLY A 145 -7.74 22.29 35.31
N THR A 146 -8.19 21.51 34.31
CA THR A 146 -7.35 21.12 33.15
C THR A 146 -7.57 22.04 31.96
N ALA A 147 -6.54 22.21 31.13
CA ALA A 147 -6.62 23.04 29.93
C ALA A 147 -7.58 22.42 28.89
N TYR A 148 -8.35 23.26 28.20
CA TYR A 148 -9.24 22.81 27.14
C TYR A 148 -8.44 22.64 25.82
N LEU A 149 -7.94 21.43 25.58
CA LEU A 149 -6.99 21.14 24.49
C LEU A 149 -7.64 20.47 23.28
N ALA A 150 -8.69 19.68 23.47
CA ALA A 150 -9.44 18.99 22.42
C ALA A 150 -10.94 18.96 22.76
N PRO A 151 -11.83 18.69 21.78
CA PRO A 151 -13.25 18.47 22.07
C PRO A 151 -13.46 17.41 23.15
N ASN A 152 -14.50 17.58 23.97
CA ASN A 152 -14.86 16.65 25.05
C ASN A 152 -16.28 16.07 24.87
N GLU A 153 -16.64 15.09 25.71
CA GLU A 153 -17.94 14.39 25.64
C GLU A 153 -19.15 15.34 25.84
N GLU A 154 -19.00 16.41 26.62
CA GLU A 154 -20.04 17.43 26.83
C GLU A 154 -20.27 18.25 25.56
N ASP A 155 -19.20 18.60 24.83
CA ASP A 155 -19.30 19.31 23.56
C ASP A 155 -20.09 18.50 22.52
N ILE A 156 -19.82 17.18 22.46
CA ILE A 156 -20.47 16.26 21.53
C ILE A 156 -21.94 16.07 21.90
N SER A 157 -22.22 15.73 23.16
CA SER A 157 -23.60 15.50 23.63
C SER A 157 -24.48 16.75 23.54
N SER A 158 -23.89 17.94 23.71
CA SER A 158 -24.60 19.23 23.59
C SER A 158 -24.69 19.74 22.15
N GLY A 159 -24.05 19.08 21.17
CA GLY A 159 -24.06 19.49 19.76
C GLY A 159 -23.42 20.87 19.54
N VAL A 160 -22.36 21.17 20.30
CA VAL A 160 -21.64 22.45 20.27
C VAL A 160 -21.03 22.69 18.89
N SER A 161 -21.00 23.96 18.52
CA SER A 161 -20.47 24.43 17.25
C SER A 161 -19.05 24.95 17.45
N PHE A 162 -18.16 24.65 16.52
CA PHE A 162 -16.79 25.15 16.49
C PHE A 162 -16.58 26.00 15.25
N LYS A 163 -15.91 27.15 15.39
CA LYS A 163 -15.65 28.07 14.29
C LYS A 163 -14.21 28.54 14.29
N LEU A 164 -13.71 28.85 13.10
CA LEU A 164 -12.44 29.53 12.92
C LEU A 164 -12.55 30.95 13.50
N ALA A 165 -11.70 31.26 14.47
CA ALA A 165 -11.51 32.60 15.01
C ALA A 165 -10.45 33.35 14.19
N THR A 166 -10.76 34.56 13.73
CA THR A 166 -9.80 35.35 12.94
C THR A 166 -9.65 36.79 13.41
N LYS A 167 -10.58 37.28 14.24
CA LYS A 167 -10.52 38.65 14.73
C LYS A 167 -9.53 38.81 15.87
N ALA A 168 -9.08 40.04 16.08
CA ALA A 168 -8.16 40.42 17.14
C ALA A 168 -8.63 40.00 18.55
N SER A 169 -9.92 40.22 18.86
CA SER A 169 -10.54 39.84 20.13
C SER A 169 -10.57 38.32 20.37
N GLU A 170 -10.63 37.54 19.29
CA GLU A 170 -10.80 36.09 19.32
C GLU A 170 -9.45 35.35 19.36
N THR A 171 -8.43 35.86 18.63
CA THR A 171 -7.14 35.17 18.47
C THR A 171 -6.10 35.55 19.53
N ARG A 172 -6.28 36.68 20.24
CA ARG A 172 -5.31 37.20 21.21
C ARG A 172 -4.88 36.18 22.26
N TRP A 173 -5.83 35.45 22.86
CA TRP A 173 -5.53 34.44 23.88
C TRP A 173 -4.69 33.28 23.32
N PHE A 174 -5.01 32.84 22.10
CA PHE A 174 -4.36 31.73 21.43
C PHE A 174 -2.91 32.05 21.07
N LEU A 175 -2.67 33.25 20.54
CA LEU A 175 -1.32 33.73 20.22
C LEU A 175 -0.45 33.98 21.46
N ALA A 176 -1.07 34.20 22.62
CA ALA A 176 -0.37 34.31 23.90
C ALA A 176 0.07 32.95 24.47
N GLN A 177 -0.43 31.83 23.93
CA GLN A 177 -0.03 30.50 24.39
C GLN A 177 1.46 30.27 24.08
N PRO A 178 2.29 29.87 25.08
CA PRO A 178 3.74 29.72 24.87
C PRO A 178 4.08 28.77 23.71
N TRP A 179 3.36 27.66 23.61
CA TRP A 179 3.61 26.64 22.57
C TRP A 179 3.27 27.13 21.16
N VAL A 180 2.26 27.99 21.01
CA VAL A 180 1.89 28.59 19.71
C VAL A 180 2.92 29.64 19.32
N ASN A 181 3.25 30.53 20.24
CA ASN A 181 4.23 31.59 20.00
C ASN A 181 5.60 31.01 19.62
N GLU A 182 6.08 30.02 20.38
CA GLU A 182 7.36 29.36 20.13
C GLU A 182 7.36 28.64 18.77
N TRP A 183 6.28 27.95 18.41
CA TRP A 183 6.14 27.32 17.10
C TRP A 183 6.26 28.34 15.97
N LEU A 184 5.49 29.43 16.02
CA LEU A 184 5.51 30.47 14.98
C LEU A 184 6.87 31.18 14.92
N LEU A 185 7.51 31.37 16.05
CA LEU A 185 8.85 31.93 16.15
C LEU A 185 9.90 31.01 15.50
N GLU A 186 9.82 29.69 15.73
CA GLU A 186 10.73 28.72 15.11
C GLU A 186 10.56 28.69 13.59
N VAL A 187 9.32 28.63 13.09
CA VAL A 187 9.01 28.72 11.66
C VAL A 187 9.59 30.00 11.04
N PHE A 188 9.42 31.13 11.72
CA PHE A 188 9.97 32.41 11.26
C PHE A 188 11.51 32.40 11.21
N ASN A 189 12.19 31.86 12.23
CA ASN A 189 13.64 31.75 12.24
C ASN A 189 14.16 30.81 11.14
N GLU A 190 13.52 29.66 10.93
CA GLU A 190 13.91 28.69 9.90
C GLU A 190 13.77 29.25 8.49
N GLY A 191 12.64 29.87 8.19
CA GLY A 191 12.40 30.49 6.88
C GLY A 191 13.29 31.71 6.60
N ASN A 192 13.90 32.28 7.64
CA ASN A 192 14.81 33.42 7.54
C ASN A 192 16.26 33.09 7.94
N ALA A 193 16.67 31.82 7.93
CA ALA A 193 18.01 31.39 8.38
C ALA A 193 19.19 32.03 7.61
N HIS A 194 18.92 32.65 6.45
CA HIS A 194 19.89 33.37 5.62
C HIS A 194 20.13 34.83 6.07
N ARG A 195 19.28 35.39 6.95
CA ARG A 195 19.37 36.78 7.44
C ARG A 195 20.28 36.88 8.66
N SER A 196 20.78 38.09 8.95
CA SER A 196 21.62 38.30 10.13
C SER A 196 20.81 38.21 11.43
N ARG A 197 21.44 37.74 12.51
CA ARG A 197 20.75 37.59 13.80
C ARG A 197 20.24 38.92 14.35
N ALA A 198 20.98 40.01 14.16
CA ALA A 198 20.60 41.35 14.66
C ALA A 198 19.34 41.91 13.96
N GLU A 199 19.20 41.68 12.66
CA GLU A 199 17.98 42.03 11.90
C GLU A 199 16.80 41.21 12.38
N LEU A 200 16.99 39.89 12.52
CA LEU A 200 15.94 38.99 13.01
C LEU A 200 15.47 39.35 14.42
N ASP A 201 16.39 39.65 15.34
CA ASP A 201 16.02 40.03 16.71
C ASP A 201 15.19 41.33 16.73
N THR A 202 15.40 42.23 15.76
CA THR A 202 14.59 43.46 15.62
C THR A 202 13.18 43.12 15.16
N ASP A 203 13.04 42.30 14.12
CA ASP A 203 11.75 41.84 13.60
C ASP A 203 10.97 40.99 14.64
N ILE A 204 11.67 40.14 15.38
CA ILE A 204 11.10 39.31 16.45
C ILE A 204 10.56 40.20 17.58
N ARG A 205 11.32 41.21 18.02
CA ARG A 205 10.83 42.19 19.02
C ARG A 205 9.61 42.97 18.52
N ALA A 206 9.48 43.18 17.21
CA ALA A 206 8.32 43.80 16.58
C ALA A 206 7.19 42.80 16.25
N ASN A 207 7.31 41.52 16.63
CA ASN A 207 6.34 40.45 16.40
C ASN A 207 6.05 40.10 14.93
N TYR A 208 7.03 40.24 14.03
CA TYR A 208 6.86 39.88 12.61
C TYR A 208 6.44 38.42 12.38
N HIS A 209 6.90 37.50 13.23
CA HIS A 209 6.48 36.10 13.20
C HIS A 209 4.95 35.93 13.37
N LEU A 210 4.33 36.72 14.25
CA LEU A 210 2.86 36.76 14.41
C LEU A 210 2.20 37.49 13.24
N ALA A 211 2.85 38.51 12.68
CA ALA A 211 2.32 39.29 11.57
C ALA A 211 2.14 38.43 10.31
N HIS A 212 3.13 37.63 9.94
CA HIS A 212 3.02 36.69 8.81
C HIS A 212 1.89 35.67 9.02
N TYR A 213 1.73 35.16 10.24
CA TYR A 213 0.65 34.22 10.58
C TYR A 213 -0.74 34.87 10.48
N LEU A 214 -0.92 36.06 11.04
CA LEU A 214 -2.16 36.82 10.96
C LEU A 214 -2.48 37.26 9.52
N ASN A 215 -1.45 37.54 8.70
CA ASN A 215 -1.63 37.75 7.27
C ASN A 215 -2.27 36.54 6.60
N LEU A 216 -1.74 35.35 6.84
CA LEU A 216 -2.28 34.13 6.28
C LEU A 216 -3.73 33.87 6.73
N LEU A 217 -4.02 34.05 8.03
CA LEU A 217 -5.39 33.92 8.57
C LEU A 217 -6.38 34.93 7.97
N SER A 218 -5.91 36.11 7.56
CA SER A 218 -6.77 37.11 6.93
C SER A 218 -7.40 36.63 5.61
N LEU A 219 -6.76 35.70 4.90
CA LEU A 219 -7.33 35.10 3.68
C LEU A 219 -8.61 34.28 3.96
N LEU A 220 -8.77 33.81 5.19
CA LEU A 220 -9.90 32.99 5.65
C LEU A 220 -10.94 33.81 6.41
N SER A 221 -10.69 35.10 6.63
CA SER A 221 -11.54 35.96 7.44
C SER A 221 -12.77 36.40 6.67
N LYS A 222 -13.94 36.34 7.32
CA LYS A 222 -15.14 36.98 6.81
C LYS A 222 -15.08 38.48 7.12
N PRO A 223 -15.40 39.38 6.16
CA PRO A 223 -15.42 40.81 6.41
C PRO A 223 -16.36 41.15 7.57
N SER A 224 -15.94 42.07 8.43
CA SER A 224 -16.80 42.56 9.51
C SER A 224 -17.79 43.60 8.99
N ALA A 225 -18.93 43.77 9.66
CA ALA A 225 -19.90 44.81 9.30
C ALA A 225 -19.28 46.22 9.35
N ALA A 226 -18.27 46.43 10.21
CA ALA A 226 -17.56 47.70 10.34
C ALA A 226 -16.59 47.98 9.18
N GLU A 227 -16.17 46.96 8.42
CA GLU A 227 -15.33 47.14 7.23
C GLU A 227 -16.11 47.79 6.09
N GLN A 228 -17.44 47.61 6.07
CA GLN A 228 -18.34 48.08 5.00
C GLN A 228 -17.89 47.61 3.61
N SER A 229 -17.15 46.50 3.54
CA SER A 229 -16.65 45.92 2.29
C SER A 229 -17.63 44.88 1.74
N THR A 230 -17.77 44.85 0.42
CA THR A 230 -18.48 43.79 -0.31
C THR A 230 -17.55 42.64 -0.72
N ALA A 231 -16.27 42.68 -0.33
CA ALA A 231 -15.30 41.64 -0.64
C ALA A 231 -15.74 40.31 -0.01
N ARG A 232 -15.62 39.21 -0.75
CA ARG A 232 -15.86 37.87 -0.18
C ARG A 232 -14.55 37.32 0.41
N PRO A 233 -14.62 36.47 1.44
CA PRO A 233 -13.45 35.72 1.88
C PRO A 233 -12.85 34.94 0.70
N LYS A 234 -11.53 34.73 0.68
CA LYS A 234 -10.88 33.96 -0.40
C LYS A 234 -11.31 32.49 -0.37
N VAL A 235 -11.62 31.99 0.83
CA VAL A 235 -12.25 30.68 1.07
C VAL A 235 -13.23 30.82 2.22
N GLU A 236 -14.42 30.26 2.04
CA GLU A 236 -15.38 30.12 3.13
C GLU A 236 -15.09 28.83 3.92
N ILE A 237 -14.75 29.01 5.19
CA ILE A 237 -14.53 27.91 6.13
C ILE A 237 -15.84 27.64 6.89
N PRO A 238 -16.36 26.39 6.86
CA PRO A 238 -17.64 26.07 7.47
C PRO A 238 -17.56 26.00 9.00
N GLU A 239 -18.72 26.08 9.64
CA GLU A 239 -18.90 25.73 11.04
C GLU A 239 -18.72 24.21 11.22
N LEU A 240 -18.08 23.78 12.31
CA LEU A 240 -17.87 22.37 12.60
C LEU A 240 -18.71 21.91 13.78
N LYS A 241 -19.23 20.70 13.70
CA LYS A 241 -19.81 19.96 14.84
C LYS A 241 -19.14 18.61 14.96
N VAL A 242 -19.01 18.10 16.18
CA VAL A 242 -18.49 16.74 16.40
C VAL A 242 -19.66 15.84 16.78
N VAL A 243 -19.80 14.72 16.08
CA VAL A 243 -20.81 13.69 16.37
C VAL A 243 -20.16 12.46 17.01
N ALA A 244 -20.88 11.82 17.92
CA ALA A 244 -20.39 10.63 18.61
C ALA A 244 -20.22 9.45 17.64
N ASN A 245 -19.10 8.74 17.77
CA ASN A 245 -18.86 7.44 17.14
C ASN A 245 -19.25 6.30 18.08
N ASP A 246 -20.52 6.24 18.47
CA ASP A 246 -21.02 5.21 19.38
C ASP A 246 -21.79 4.13 18.60
N SER A 247 -21.30 2.89 18.66
CA SER A 247 -21.94 1.72 18.04
C SER A 247 -23.32 1.42 18.66
N ASN A 248 -23.52 1.79 19.94
CA ASN A 248 -24.75 1.65 20.69
C ASN A 248 -25.52 2.97 20.82
N GLY A 249 -25.07 4.02 20.12
CA GLY A 249 -25.66 5.35 20.17
C GLY A 249 -27.04 5.41 19.49
N LEU A 250 -27.70 6.56 19.66
CA LEU A 250 -28.99 6.86 19.02
C LEU A 250 -28.93 6.75 17.48
N VAL A 251 -27.79 7.10 16.89
CA VAL A 251 -27.52 7.00 15.45
C VAL A 251 -26.58 5.84 15.22
N LYS A 252 -27.09 4.75 14.65
CA LYS A 252 -26.26 3.59 14.31
C LYS A 252 -25.27 3.95 13.20
N PRO A 253 -23.96 3.65 13.36
CA PRO A 253 -22.99 3.80 12.29
C PRO A 253 -23.35 2.97 11.05
N ILE A 254 -22.96 3.46 9.87
CA ILE A 254 -23.07 2.70 8.62
C ILE A 254 -21.91 1.70 8.56
N PRO A 255 -22.18 0.39 8.48
CA PRO A 255 -21.13 -0.61 8.32
C PRO A 255 -20.48 -0.49 6.94
N VAL A 256 -19.16 -0.59 6.91
CA VAL A 256 -18.33 -0.52 5.71
C VAL A 256 -17.49 -1.79 5.60
N ASP A 257 -17.53 -2.44 4.45
CA ASP A 257 -16.65 -3.57 4.15
C ASP A 257 -15.47 -3.10 3.29
N LEU A 258 -14.26 -3.55 3.64
CA LEU A 258 -13.04 -3.28 2.90
C LEU A 258 -12.61 -4.54 2.13
N VAL A 259 -12.50 -4.43 0.81
CA VAL A 259 -11.94 -5.47 -0.04
C VAL A 259 -10.56 -5.02 -0.51
N LEU A 260 -9.53 -5.83 -0.28
CA LEU A 260 -8.16 -5.57 -0.67
C LEU A 260 -7.61 -6.69 -1.55
N ASP A 261 -6.99 -6.26 -2.63
CA ASP A 261 -6.16 -7.11 -3.47
C ASP A 261 -4.71 -6.67 -3.34
N VAL A 262 -3.99 -7.34 -2.44
CA VAL A 262 -2.59 -7.06 -2.14
C VAL A 262 -1.71 -7.89 -3.08
N GLY A 263 -1.28 -7.32 -4.20
CA GLY A 263 -0.34 -7.96 -5.10
C GLY A 263 1.12 -7.80 -4.66
N ASN A 264 2.03 -8.55 -5.28
CA ASN A 264 3.47 -8.39 -5.03
C ASN A 264 3.97 -6.99 -5.41
N SER A 265 3.55 -6.46 -6.56
CA SER A 265 4.04 -5.15 -7.05
C SER A 265 3.02 -4.03 -6.87
N ARG A 266 1.72 -4.33 -7.00
CA ARG A 266 0.65 -3.35 -6.87
C ARG A 266 -0.51 -3.87 -6.03
N THR A 267 -1.09 -2.99 -5.24
CA THR A 267 -2.24 -3.21 -4.36
C THR A 267 -3.39 -2.27 -4.75
N CYS A 268 -4.63 -2.71 -4.61
CA CYS A 268 -5.80 -1.83 -4.69
C CYS A 268 -6.89 -2.26 -3.72
N GLY A 269 -7.82 -1.37 -3.43
CA GLY A 269 -8.93 -1.65 -2.51
C GLY A 269 -10.23 -0.97 -2.89
N ILE A 270 -11.33 -1.54 -2.41
CA ILE A 270 -12.70 -1.01 -2.54
C ILE A 270 -13.33 -0.98 -1.14
N LEU A 271 -14.02 0.11 -0.84
CA LEU A 271 -14.85 0.29 0.35
C LEU A 271 -16.32 0.24 -0.06
N ILE A 272 -17.14 -0.48 0.69
CA ILE A 272 -18.55 -0.75 0.37
C ILE A 272 -19.40 -0.37 1.59
N GLU A 273 -20.24 0.66 1.46
CA GLU A 273 -21.18 1.06 2.52
C GLU A 273 -22.46 0.22 2.44
N ASN A 274 -22.89 -0.31 3.58
CA ASN A 274 -24.13 -1.05 3.70
C ASN A 274 -25.21 -0.20 4.38
N HIS A 275 -26.13 0.34 3.58
CA HIS A 275 -27.27 1.15 4.02
C HIS A 275 -28.54 0.31 4.32
N GLY A 276 -28.40 -1.00 4.53
CA GLY A 276 -29.53 -1.91 4.75
C GLY A 276 -30.42 -2.07 3.51
N GLN A 277 -31.74 -2.24 3.71
CA GLN A 277 -32.69 -2.54 2.63
C GLN A 277 -32.81 -1.44 1.55
N ALA A 278 -32.35 -0.21 1.83
CA ALA A 278 -32.41 0.90 0.90
C ALA A 278 -31.22 0.96 -0.09
N GLY A 279 -30.13 0.22 0.16
CA GLY A 279 -28.89 0.33 -0.60
C GLY A 279 -28.50 -0.97 -1.30
N SER A 280 -28.31 -0.93 -2.62
CA SER A 280 -27.48 -1.93 -3.30
C SER A 280 -26.01 -1.54 -3.11
N GLY A 281 -25.19 -2.41 -2.55
CA GLY A 281 -23.75 -2.14 -2.35
C GLY A 281 -22.99 -1.84 -3.66
N LEU A 282 -23.58 -2.14 -4.83
CA LEU A 282 -23.08 -1.71 -6.14
C LEU A 282 -23.17 -0.19 -6.38
N LYS A 283 -24.06 0.51 -5.68
CA LYS A 283 -24.21 1.97 -5.81
C LYS A 283 -23.40 2.74 -4.77
N GLN A 284 -23.20 2.16 -3.60
CA GLN A 284 -22.54 2.80 -2.45
C GLN A 284 -21.18 2.16 -2.19
N ASN A 285 -20.34 2.15 -3.22
CA ASN A 285 -18.95 1.73 -3.10
C ASN A 285 -18.03 2.79 -3.72
N TYR A 286 -16.77 2.75 -3.31
CA TYR A 286 -15.75 3.66 -3.80
C TYR A 286 -14.36 3.05 -3.63
N VAL A 287 -13.42 3.56 -4.42
CA VAL A 287 -12.03 3.10 -4.41
C VAL A 287 -11.32 3.60 -3.15
N LEU A 288 -10.47 2.75 -2.57
CA LEU A 288 -9.54 3.14 -1.51
C LEU A 288 -8.59 4.23 -2.02
N GLU A 289 -8.59 5.37 -1.35
CA GLU A 289 -7.75 6.52 -1.66
C GLU A 289 -6.69 6.69 -0.57
N LEU A 290 -5.42 6.77 -0.97
CA LEU A 290 -4.32 7.05 -0.06
C LEU A 290 -3.98 8.54 -0.08
N ARG A 291 -3.84 9.16 1.09
CA ARG A 291 -3.30 10.52 1.22
C ARG A 291 -1.81 10.46 1.53
N ASP A 292 -1.00 11.23 0.79
CA ASP A 292 0.43 11.40 1.10
C ASP A 292 0.57 12.23 2.37
N LEU A 293 1.07 11.67 3.46
CA LEU A 293 1.09 12.38 4.75
C LEU A 293 2.23 13.41 4.85
N ILE A 294 3.23 13.33 3.97
CA ILE A 294 4.30 14.34 3.84
C ILE A 294 3.83 15.50 2.95
N THR A 295 3.11 15.21 1.87
CA THR A 295 2.50 16.21 0.97
C THR A 295 0.97 16.01 0.91
N PRO A 296 0.23 16.38 1.97
CA PRO A 296 -1.20 16.08 2.15
C PRO A 296 -2.14 16.75 1.14
N GLU A 297 -1.65 17.68 0.33
CA GLU A 297 -2.30 18.21 -0.87
C GLU A 297 -2.36 17.19 -2.02
N HIS A 298 -1.84 15.98 -1.83
CA HIS A 298 -1.86 14.90 -2.80
C HIS A 298 -2.57 13.65 -2.28
N THR A 299 -3.45 13.11 -3.12
CA THR A 299 -4.10 11.80 -2.94
C THR A 299 -3.92 10.89 -4.16
N TYR A 300 -4.09 9.58 -3.94
CA TYR A 300 -3.94 8.54 -4.94
C TYR A 300 -5.07 7.52 -4.85
N ASN A 301 -5.90 7.44 -5.89
CA ASN A 301 -7.04 6.52 -6.00
C ASN A 301 -6.83 5.44 -7.09
N GLN A 302 -5.58 5.23 -7.51
CA GLN A 302 -5.21 4.18 -8.46
C GLN A 302 -4.57 3.01 -7.71
N PRO A 303 -4.52 1.80 -8.30
CA PRO A 303 -3.72 0.73 -7.72
C PRO A 303 -2.28 1.22 -7.48
N PHE A 304 -1.80 1.11 -6.25
CA PHE A 304 -0.56 1.71 -5.77
C PHE A 304 0.52 0.65 -5.57
N GLU A 305 1.80 1.04 -5.53
CA GLU A 305 2.90 0.10 -5.30
C GLU A 305 2.81 -0.56 -3.91
N SER A 306 3.04 -1.87 -3.82
CA SER A 306 2.99 -2.63 -2.56
C SER A 306 4.22 -2.40 -1.65
N ARG A 307 4.91 -1.29 -1.84
CA ARG A 307 6.12 -0.91 -1.10
C ARG A 307 5.76 -0.33 0.26
N VAL A 308 6.63 -0.57 1.24
CA VAL A 308 6.56 0.03 2.58
C VAL A 308 7.86 0.75 2.91
N GLU A 309 7.76 1.95 3.48
CA GLU A 309 8.88 2.70 4.07
C GLU A 309 8.55 3.10 5.50
N PHE A 310 9.51 2.98 6.42
CA PHE A 310 9.39 3.57 7.75
C PHE A 310 9.55 5.08 7.64
N ALA A 311 8.49 5.82 7.94
CA ALA A 311 8.47 7.27 8.01
C ALA A 311 7.33 7.73 8.93
N GLN A 312 7.63 8.63 9.86
CA GLN A 312 6.62 9.22 10.74
C GLN A 312 5.86 10.33 10.00
N ALA A 313 4.59 10.51 10.36
CA ALA A 313 3.75 11.60 9.86
C ALA A 313 3.87 12.75 10.84
N TYR A 314 4.14 13.94 10.31
CA TYR A 314 4.30 15.14 11.12
C TYR A 314 3.26 16.16 10.69
N PHE A 315 2.49 16.65 11.66
CA PHE A 315 1.49 17.71 11.48
C PHE A 315 2.02 19.04 12.02
N GLY A 316 3.34 19.23 11.89
CA GLY A 316 4.07 20.43 12.30
C GLY A 316 5.16 20.16 13.33
N LYS A 317 5.26 21.04 14.33
CA LYS A 317 6.33 21.05 15.33
C LYS A 317 5.89 20.34 16.61
N ASP A 318 6.07 19.02 16.65
CA ASP A 318 5.60 18.18 17.76
C ASP A 318 6.21 18.59 19.11
N HIS A 319 7.50 18.95 19.13
CA HIS A 319 8.18 19.42 20.35
C HIS A 319 7.59 20.72 20.91
N CYS A 320 7.01 21.57 20.06
CA CYS A 320 6.19 22.70 20.50
C CYS A 320 4.80 22.22 20.93
N SER A 321 4.13 21.39 20.10
CA SER A 321 2.78 20.86 20.37
C SER A 321 2.64 20.23 21.76
N VAL A 322 3.61 19.41 22.17
CA VAL A 322 3.60 18.71 23.48
C VAL A 322 3.61 19.71 24.65
N LYS A 323 4.18 20.91 24.49
CA LYS A 323 4.18 21.97 25.53
C LYS A 323 2.78 22.53 25.83
N SER A 324 1.77 22.24 25.00
CA SER A 324 0.36 22.48 25.32
C SER A 324 -0.14 21.62 26.49
N GLY A 325 0.56 20.54 26.83
CA GLY A 325 0.13 19.51 27.78
C GLY A 325 -0.53 18.29 27.11
N ARG A 326 -0.77 18.32 25.80
CA ARG A 326 -1.30 17.21 25.02
C ARG A 326 -0.18 16.52 24.22
N HIS A 327 0.25 15.34 24.67
CA HIS A 327 1.39 14.61 24.11
C HIS A 327 1.03 13.76 22.87
N ASP A 328 -0.25 13.48 22.68
CA ASP A 328 -0.79 12.60 21.65
C ASP A 328 -1.52 13.37 20.52
N ALA A 329 -1.40 14.70 20.50
CA ALA A 329 -2.04 15.55 19.50
C ALA A 329 -1.52 15.22 18.10
N PHE A 330 -2.43 14.98 17.16
CA PHE A 330 -2.13 14.64 15.76
C PHE A 330 -1.25 13.39 15.59
N GLN A 331 -1.33 12.44 16.53
CA GLN A 331 -0.66 11.16 16.39
C GLN A 331 -1.33 10.30 15.31
N TRP A 332 -0.59 9.97 14.25
CA TRP A 332 -1.02 8.97 13.27
C TRP A 332 -0.85 7.55 13.82
N ALA A 333 -1.75 6.62 13.46
CA ALA A 333 -1.81 5.30 14.09
C ALA A 333 -0.60 4.40 13.79
N THR A 334 0.21 4.73 12.78
CA THR A 334 1.31 3.91 12.26
C THR A 334 2.61 4.71 12.11
N ILE A 335 3.71 3.97 11.92
CA ILE A 335 5.05 4.53 11.70
C ILE A 335 5.60 4.22 10.29
N ALA A 336 4.74 3.80 9.36
CA ALA A 336 5.12 3.38 8.01
C ALA A 336 4.22 3.99 6.94
N ARG A 337 4.77 4.24 5.75
CA ARG A 337 4.06 4.76 4.57
C ARG A 337 4.03 3.71 3.47
N VAL A 338 3.01 3.76 2.62
CA VAL A 338 2.80 2.83 1.50
C VAL A 338 2.53 3.56 0.19
N GLY A 339 2.55 2.82 -0.93
CA GLY A 339 2.17 3.36 -2.23
C GLY A 339 3.11 4.44 -2.75
N ASN A 340 2.55 5.46 -3.43
CA ASN A 340 3.33 6.51 -4.08
C ASN A 340 4.24 7.29 -3.11
N GLU A 341 3.79 7.51 -1.87
CA GLU A 341 4.59 8.18 -0.84
C GLU A 341 5.83 7.33 -0.50
N ALA A 342 5.66 6.03 -0.29
CA ALA A 342 6.74 5.09 -0.02
C ALA A 342 7.72 4.98 -1.20
N SER A 343 7.24 4.95 -2.45
CA SER A 343 8.10 4.90 -3.64
C SER A 343 8.93 6.19 -3.81
N ARG A 344 8.32 7.35 -3.53
CA ARG A 344 9.02 8.63 -3.52
C ARG A 344 10.09 8.67 -2.42
N LEU A 345 9.76 8.21 -1.21
CA LEU A 345 10.71 8.10 -0.11
C LEU A 345 11.87 7.15 -0.44
N ALA A 346 11.58 5.96 -0.97
CA ALA A 346 12.56 4.95 -1.29
C ALA A 346 13.56 5.40 -2.37
N SER A 347 13.05 6.07 -3.40
CA SER A 347 13.90 6.61 -4.47
C SER A 347 14.78 7.78 -4.01
N ARG A 348 14.48 8.42 -2.87
CA ARG A 348 15.21 9.62 -2.38
C ARG A 348 16.05 9.40 -1.13
N ARG A 349 16.13 8.15 -0.64
CA ARG A 349 16.96 7.76 0.52
C ARG A 349 18.37 8.36 0.42
N ARG A 350 18.98 8.74 1.53
CA ARG A 350 20.34 9.34 1.50
C ARG A 350 21.44 8.30 1.32
N GLY A 351 21.15 7.06 1.72
CA GLY A 351 22.09 5.94 1.65
C GLY A 351 23.02 5.80 2.86
N THR A 352 22.97 6.74 3.81
CA THR A 352 23.59 6.64 5.14
C THR A 352 22.68 5.95 6.16
N GLU A 353 21.37 5.96 5.90
CA GLU A 353 20.25 5.52 6.74
C GLU A 353 20.20 4.01 7.01
N GLY A 354 20.93 3.18 6.27
CA GLY A 354 20.70 1.73 6.29
C GLY A 354 19.35 1.36 5.66
N SER A 355 18.71 0.28 6.12
CA SER A 355 17.45 -0.22 5.55
C SER A 355 16.25 0.55 6.09
N THR A 356 15.49 1.21 5.22
CA THR A 356 14.32 2.03 5.60
C THR A 356 12.99 1.46 5.14
N GLY A 357 13.00 0.40 4.33
CA GLY A 357 11.78 -0.16 3.75
C GLY A 357 12.05 -1.27 2.73
N LEU A 358 10.97 -1.85 2.22
CA LEU A 358 10.98 -3.07 1.39
C LEU A 358 10.03 -2.92 0.19
N SER A 359 10.44 -3.39 -0.99
CA SER A 359 9.64 -3.23 -2.21
C SER A 359 8.35 -4.05 -2.22
N SER A 360 8.34 -5.23 -1.59
CA SER A 360 7.18 -6.12 -1.56
C SER A 360 7.21 -7.05 -0.34
N PRO A 361 6.55 -6.68 0.77
CA PRO A 361 6.47 -7.54 1.95
C PRO A 361 5.82 -8.91 1.67
N LYS A 362 4.86 -8.98 0.73
CA LYS A 362 4.20 -10.24 0.34
C LYS A 362 5.18 -11.31 -0.17
N ARG A 363 6.28 -10.93 -0.84
CA ARG A 363 7.33 -11.87 -1.30
C ARG A 363 8.13 -12.49 -0.17
N TYR A 364 8.13 -11.86 1.00
CA TYR A 364 8.94 -12.25 2.16
C TYR A 364 8.08 -12.71 3.34
N LEU A 365 6.80 -13.08 3.12
CA LEU A 365 5.96 -13.66 4.16
C LEU A 365 6.63 -14.86 4.85
N TRP A 366 7.44 -15.61 4.11
CA TRP A 366 8.19 -16.77 4.62
C TRP A 366 9.32 -16.41 5.59
N ASP A 367 9.85 -15.19 5.55
CA ASP A 367 11.01 -14.79 6.36
C ASP A 367 10.59 -14.11 7.66
N GLU A 368 10.41 -14.94 8.68
CA GLU A 368 10.04 -14.54 10.04
C GLU A 368 11.27 -14.25 10.93
N ASN A 369 12.49 -14.39 10.41
CA ASN A 369 13.71 -14.20 11.18
C ASN A 369 14.01 -12.72 11.44
N ALA A 370 14.74 -12.45 12.52
CA ALA A 370 15.20 -11.10 12.85
C ALA A 370 16.12 -10.55 11.75
N TYR A 371 15.82 -9.36 11.23
CA TYR A 371 16.63 -8.73 10.19
C TYR A 371 17.88 -8.07 10.78
N GLY A 372 19.04 -8.70 10.56
CA GLY A 372 20.30 -8.35 11.26
C GLY A 372 20.78 -6.90 11.08
N HIS A 373 20.48 -6.25 9.95
CA HIS A 373 20.86 -4.85 9.71
C HIS A 373 20.02 -3.84 10.51
N GLY A 374 18.83 -4.25 10.96
CA GLY A 374 17.84 -3.37 11.59
C GLY A 374 17.19 -2.37 10.62
N TRP A 375 16.16 -1.68 11.10
CA TRP A 375 15.37 -0.72 10.35
C TRP A 375 15.51 0.71 10.87
N ARG A 376 15.55 1.68 9.96
CA ARG A 376 15.61 3.11 10.27
C ARG A 376 14.48 3.88 9.61
N PHE A 377 14.17 5.04 10.17
CA PHE A 377 13.30 5.98 9.50
C PHE A 377 13.97 6.58 8.28
N ASN A 378 13.22 6.72 7.20
CA ASN A 378 13.62 7.48 6.04
C ASN A 378 13.51 8.97 6.36
N CYS A 379 14.65 9.67 6.39
CA CYS A 379 14.73 11.08 6.76
C CYS A 379 15.04 11.97 5.55
N SER A 380 14.71 11.53 4.33
CA SER A 380 14.97 12.29 3.09
C SER A 380 14.47 13.73 3.16
N TYR A 381 13.35 13.98 3.86
CA TYR A 381 12.69 15.27 3.98
C TYR A 381 12.88 15.97 5.34
N ILE A 382 13.62 15.36 6.28
CA ILE A 382 13.88 15.91 7.61
C ILE A 382 15.39 16.06 7.82
N LYS A 383 15.84 17.23 8.27
CA LYS A 383 17.25 17.45 8.60
C LYS A 383 17.50 17.00 10.04
N THR A 384 17.88 15.74 10.23
CA THR A 384 18.40 15.23 11.52
C THR A 384 19.90 14.96 11.43
N ASP A 385 20.64 15.17 12.51
CA ASP A 385 22.10 14.92 12.61
C ASP A 385 22.45 13.42 12.61
N SER A 386 21.49 12.57 12.99
CA SER A 386 21.58 11.11 12.90
C SER A 386 20.23 10.54 12.47
N GLU A 387 20.26 9.38 11.82
CA GLU A 387 19.05 8.76 11.30
C GLU A 387 18.47 7.84 12.38
N PRO A 388 17.29 8.14 12.94
CA PRO A 388 16.75 7.41 14.05
C PRO A 388 16.36 5.98 13.64
N TYR A 389 16.52 5.06 14.58
CA TYR A 389 15.92 3.73 14.48
C TYR A 389 14.42 3.83 14.25
N ALA A 390 13.84 2.87 13.53
CA ALA A 390 12.39 2.79 13.27
C ALA A 390 11.59 2.40 14.54
N THR A 391 11.82 3.11 15.63
CA THR A 391 11.24 2.92 16.97
C THR A 391 10.57 4.23 17.37
N ALA A 392 9.27 4.34 17.11
CA ALA A 392 8.47 5.48 17.53
C ALA A 392 7.09 5.04 18.01
N ALA A 393 6.53 5.85 18.90
CA ALA A 393 5.14 5.70 19.30
C ALA A 393 4.22 5.94 18.07
N PRO A 394 3.06 5.27 18.00
CA PRO A 394 2.52 4.37 19.02
C PRO A 394 3.07 2.93 18.97
N PHE A 395 3.64 2.50 17.84
CA PHE A 395 4.03 1.09 17.63
C PHE A 395 5.17 0.62 18.54
N SER A 396 6.12 1.49 18.91
CA SER A 396 7.28 1.09 19.73
C SER A 396 6.92 0.44 21.07
N HIS A 397 5.72 0.71 21.58
CA HIS A 397 5.22 0.13 22.84
C HIS A 397 4.35 -1.10 22.64
N LEU A 398 4.05 -1.46 21.39
CA LEU A 398 3.05 -2.47 21.02
C LEU A 398 3.64 -3.66 20.26
N ILE A 399 4.93 -3.60 19.89
CA ILE A 399 5.63 -4.66 19.17
C ILE A 399 6.96 -5.04 19.82
N ASN A 400 7.43 -6.26 19.58
CA ASN A 400 8.76 -6.72 19.99
C ASN A 400 9.85 -6.39 18.94
N GLU A 401 11.08 -6.87 19.16
CA GLU A 401 12.22 -6.63 18.26
C GLU A 401 12.06 -7.22 16.84
N THR A 402 11.28 -8.29 16.66
CA THR A 402 10.98 -8.88 15.35
C THR A 402 9.73 -8.28 14.69
N GLY A 403 9.05 -7.36 15.36
CA GLY A 403 7.88 -6.65 14.85
C GLY A 403 6.57 -7.41 15.04
N GLU A 404 6.58 -8.46 15.87
CA GLU A 404 5.37 -9.16 16.32
C GLU A 404 4.63 -8.30 17.35
N ALA A 405 3.30 -8.30 17.30
CA ALA A 405 2.48 -7.59 18.26
C ALA A 405 2.63 -8.20 19.67
N LEU A 406 2.87 -7.39 20.71
CA LEU A 406 3.12 -7.92 22.06
C LEU A 406 1.94 -8.74 22.60
N TYR A 407 0.70 -8.40 22.21
CA TYR A 407 -0.47 -9.14 22.67
C TYR A 407 -0.56 -10.56 22.10
N SER A 408 0.09 -10.86 20.96
CA SER A 408 0.11 -12.20 20.37
C SER A 408 1.16 -13.12 21.03
N LEU A 409 2.06 -12.54 21.84
CA LEU A 409 3.13 -13.26 22.54
C LEU A 409 2.68 -13.72 23.93
N GLU A 410 3.35 -14.75 24.43
CA GLU A 410 3.24 -15.18 25.83
C GLU A 410 3.78 -14.08 26.76
N GLU A 411 3.25 -14.00 27.99
CA GLU A 411 3.53 -12.89 28.93
C GLU A 411 5.03 -12.63 29.15
N ASP A 412 5.83 -13.70 29.29
CA ASP A 412 7.28 -13.62 29.51
C ASP A 412 8.05 -13.02 28.31
N ASP A 413 7.46 -13.06 27.11
CA ASP A 413 8.06 -12.59 25.86
C ASP A 413 7.56 -11.19 25.43
N ARG A 414 6.70 -10.54 26.23
CA ARG A 414 6.10 -9.21 25.93
C ARG A 414 7.05 -8.05 26.21
N LEU A 415 8.22 -8.05 25.57
CA LEU A 415 9.19 -6.97 25.67
C LEU A 415 9.04 -5.98 24.50
N PRO A 416 8.75 -4.68 24.77
CA PRO A 416 8.71 -3.66 23.73
C PRO A 416 10.02 -3.52 22.97
N VAL A 417 9.94 -3.11 21.70
CA VAL A 417 11.11 -2.95 20.85
C VAL A 417 12.09 -1.90 21.36
N PHE A 418 13.35 -2.31 21.49
CA PHE A 418 14.49 -1.41 21.68
C PHE A 418 15.34 -1.27 20.43
N MET A 419 15.55 -2.39 19.72
CA MET A 419 16.29 -2.45 18.47
C MET A 419 15.37 -3.01 17.38
N PRO A 420 15.07 -2.25 16.31
CA PRO A 420 14.08 -2.64 15.32
C PRO A 420 14.68 -3.66 14.33
N ARG A 421 14.77 -4.93 14.73
CA ARG A 421 15.20 -6.06 13.88
C ARG A 421 14.01 -6.77 13.26
N TYR A 422 13.00 -5.99 12.88
CA TYR A 422 11.74 -6.50 12.36
C TYR A 422 11.98 -7.52 11.24
N SER A 423 11.29 -8.66 11.28
CA SER A 423 11.38 -9.64 10.22
C SER A 423 10.83 -9.08 8.91
N ARG A 424 11.30 -9.59 7.76
CA ARG A 424 10.75 -9.13 6.48
C ARG A 424 9.26 -9.52 6.34
N SER A 425 8.82 -10.58 7.01
CA SER A 425 7.41 -10.97 7.12
C SER A 425 6.60 -9.93 7.91
N SER A 426 7.09 -9.43 9.04
CA SER A 426 6.35 -8.46 9.86
C SER A 426 6.17 -7.11 9.18
N LEU A 427 7.01 -6.74 8.20
CA LEU A 427 6.79 -5.58 7.33
C LEU A 427 5.44 -5.63 6.59
N MET A 428 4.86 -6.83 6.39
CA MET A 428 3.50 -6.98 5.89
C MET A 428 2.47 -6.43 6.89
N THR A 429 2.65 -6.66 8.19
CA THR A 429 1.82 -6.07 9.26
C THR A 429 1.84 -4.55 9.19
N PHE A 430 3.02 -3.93 9.04
CA PHE A 430 3.15 -2.48 8.93
C PHE A 430 2.47 -1.92 7.68
N MET A 431 2.64 -2.59 6.53
CA MET A 431 1.96 -2.21 5.29
C MET A 431 0.44 -2.28 5.43
N LEU A 432 -0.10 -3.40 5.94
CA LEU A 432 -1.54 -3.59 6.14
C LEU A 432 -2.10 -2.60 7.17
N ALA A 433 -1.35 -2.31 8.24
CA ALA A 433 -1.75 -1.34 9.25
C ALA A 433 -1.87 0.08 8.67
N GLU A 434 -0.94 0.49 7.79
CA GLU A 434 -1.04 1.80 7.13
C GLU A 434 -2.21 1.86 6.15
N VAL A 435 -2.42 0.82 5.35
CA VAL A 435 -3.59 0.73 4.46
C VAL A 435 -4.89 0.81 5.26
N LEU A 436 -4.95 0.14 6.41
CA LEU A 436 -6.09 0.18 7.32
C LEU A 436 -6.30 1.57 7.94
N ALA A 437 -5.23 2.25 8.37
CA ALA A 437 -5.32 3.61 8.91
C ALA A 437 -5.83 4.61 7.86
N GLN A 438 -5.35 4.50 6.61
CA GLN A 438 -5.83 5.30 5.47
C GLN A 438 -7.31 5.02 5.17
N ALA A 439 -7.73 3.74 5.18
CA ALA A 439 -9.14 3.37 5.00
C ALA A 439 -10.04 3.96 6.09
N LEU A 440 -9.65 3.84 7.37
CA LEU A 440 -10.40 4.40 8.51
C LEU A 440 -10.52 5.93 8.42
N SER A 441 -9.45 6.61 7.99
CA SER A 441 -9.49 8.06 7.74
C SER A 441 -10.42 8.42 6.58
N GLN A 442 -10.40 7.65 5.48
CA GLN A 442 -11.22 7.88 4.30
C GLN A 442 -12.72 7.71 4.60
N ILE A 443 -13.14 6.59 5.20
CA ILE A 443 -14.57 6.29 5.47
C ILE A 443 -15.24 7.36 6.34
N ASN A 444 -14.47 8.00 7.22
CA ASN A 444 -14.93 9.07 8.10
C ASN A 444 -14.44 10.46 7.69
N SER A 445 -13.89 10.63 6.49
CA SER A 445 -13.56 11.96 6.00
C SER A 445 -14.85 12.75 5.69
N PRO A 446 -14.92 14.05 6.01
CA PRO A 446 -16.07 14.88 5.66
C PRO A 446 -16.38 14.88 4.16
N ALA A 447 -15.34 14.90 3.33
CA ALA A 447 -15.46 14.83 1.88
C ALA A 447 -16.14 13.53 1.41
N GLN A 448 -15.70 12.38 1.94
CA GLN A 448 -16.29 11.10 1.56
C GLN A 448 -17.75 10.96 1.99
N ARG A 449 -18.08 11.34 3.23
CA ARG A 449 -19.48 11.33 3.70
C ARG A 449 -20.36 12.29 2.91
N SER A 450 -19.83 13.42 2.44
CA SER A 450 -20.55 14.32 1.55
C SER A 450 -20.91 13.63 0.22
N ARG A 451 -19.94 12.94 -0.38
CA ARG A 451 -20.14 12.21 -1.65
C ARG A 451 -21.15 11.06 -1.56
N GLN A 452 -21.15 10.31 -0.45
CA GLN A 452 -22.06 9.16 -0.26
C GLN A 452 -23.42 9.55 0.34
N GLY A 453 -23.56 10.78 0.83
CA GLY A 453 -24.74 11.22 1.59
C GLY A 453 -24.71 10.76 3.05
N HIS A 454 -25.77 11.08 3.79
CA HIS A 454 -25.84 10.86 5.25
C HIS A 454 -24.62 11.50 5.98
N THR A 455 -24.38 12.78 5.70
CA THR A 455 -23.17 13.53 6.13
C THR A 455 -22.87 13.45 7.62
N ARG A 456 -23.92 13.31 8.44
CA ARG A 456 -23.89 13.27 9.92
C ARG A 456 -23.77 11.88 10.52
N VAL A 457 -23.80 10.81 9.73
CA VAL A 457 -23.77 9.43 10.23
C VAL A 457 -22.34 8.87 10.19
N PRO A 458 -21.79 8.39 11.31
CA PRO A 458 -20.48 7.74 11.33
C PRO A 458 -20.40 6.52 10.42
N ARG A 459 -19.20 6.23 9.90
CA ARG A 459 -18.91 4.96 9.22
C ARG A 459 -18.05 4.08 10.12
N GLN A 460 -18.31 2.79 10.07
CA GLN A 460 -17.61 1.81 10.90
C GLN A 460 -17.17 0.62 10.06
N LEU A 461 -15.90 0.25 10.17
CA LEU A 461 -15.38 -0.91 9.46
C LEU A 461 -15.97 -2.20 10.04
N ASN A 462 -16.55 -3.03 9.18
CA ASN A 462 -17.29 -4.24 9.54
C ASN A 462 -16.55 -5.53 9.15
N SER A 463 -15.96 -5.56 7.94
CA SER A 463 -15.16 -6.68 7.50
C SER A 463 -14.00 -6.26 6.60
N ILE A 464 -12.97 -7.10 6.55
CA ILE A 464 -11.81 -6.98 5.66
C ILE A 464 -11.68 -8.27 4.87
N THR A 465 -11.74 -8.19 3.55
CA THR A 465 -11.55 -9.32 2.63
C THR A 465 -10.22 -9.14 1.91
N LEU A 466 -9.33 -10.14 2.01
CA LEU A 466 -8.07 -10.20 1.26
C LEU A 466 -8.18 -11.25 0.15
N THR A 467 -7.88 -10.86 -1.09
CA THR A 467 -7.71 -11.84 -2.19
C THR A 467 -6.32 -12.47 -2.14
N VAL A 468 -6.22 -13.74 -2.56
CA VAL A 468 -4.95 -14.48 -2.60
C VAL A 468 -4.73 -15.16 -3.96
N PRO A 469 -3.47 -15.39 -4.38
CA PRO A 469 -3.19 -16.16 -5.57
C PRO A 469 -3.64 -17.62 -5.38
N PRO A 470 -4.16 -18.28 -6.43
CA PRO A 470 -4.61 -19.66 -6.33
C PRO A 470 -3.48 -20.64 -5.95
N GLY A 471 -2.24 -20.37 -6.37
CA GLY A 471 -1.07 -21.20 -6.06
C GLY A 471 -0.38 -20.90 -4.72
N MET A 472 -0.93 -19.99 -3.90
CA MET A 472 -0.32 -19.64 -2.60
C MET A 472 -0.41 -20.82 -1.62
N PRO A 473 0.72 -21.35 -1.10
CA PRO A 473 0.70 -22.43 -0.11
C PRO A 473 -0.08 -22.05 1.15
N GLN A 474 -0.76 -23.02 1.77
CA GLN A 474 -1.56 -22.80 2.97
C GLN A 474 -0.75 -22.20 4.14
N ALA A 475 0.54 -22.56 4.26
CA ALA A 475 1.44 -21.95 5.24
C ALA A 475 1.61 -20.43 5.02
N GLU A 476 1.82 -19.97 3.78
CA GLU A 476 1.92 -18.52 3.50
C GLU A 476 0.57 -17.80 3.68
N ARG A 477 -0.54 -18.46 3.36
CA ARG A 477 -1.90 -17.93 3.61
C ARG A 477 -2.17 -17.73 5.10
N SER A 478 -1.73 -18.68 5.94
CA SER A 478 -1.84 -18.59 7.40
C SER A 478 -1.07 -17.38 7.92
N ILE A 479 0.17 -17.18 7.47
CA ILE A 479 0.99 -16.02 7.86
C ILE A 479 0.31 -14.72 7.41
N LEU A 480 -0.19 -14.63 6.17
CA LEU A 480 -0.88 -13.43 5.70
C LEU A 480 -2.10 -13.07 6.58
N ASN A 481 -2.89 -14.07 6.99
CA ASN A 481 -4.03 -13.85 7.88
C ASN A 481 -3.59 -13.34 9.26
N GLU A 482 -2.55 -13.94 9.83
CA GLU A 482 -1.94 -13.49 11.08
C GLU A 482 -1.43 -12.05 10.98
N ARG A 483 -0.73 -11.67 9.90
CA ARG A 483 -0.25 -10.30 9.67
C ARG A 483 -1.41 -9.29 9.61
N MET A 484 -2.56 -9.69 9.07
CA MET A 484 -3.78 -8.85 9.05
C MET A 484 -4.41 -8.72 10.45
N GLN A 485 -4.51 -9.82 11.21
CA GLN A 485 -4.97 -9.79 12.61
C GLN A 485 -4.10 -8.85 13.45
N GLN A 486 -2.78 -8.99 13.33
CA GLN A 486 -1.82 -8.13 14.01
C GLN A 486 -2.00 -6.65 13.62
N ALA A 487 -2.15 -6.36 12.32
CA ALA A 487 -2.36 -5.00 11.84
C ALA A 487 -3.61 -4.35 12.44
N ILE A 488 -4.73 -5.07 12.50
CA ILE A 488 -5.98 -4.59 13.12
C ILE A 488 -5.75 -4.31 14.61
N GLY A 489 -5.21 -5.27 15.36
CA GLY A 489 -5.02 -5.11 16.79
C GLY A 489 -4.05 -3.97 17.14
N LEU A 490 -2.98 -3.79 16.35
CA LEU A 490 -2.04 -2.68 16.51
C LEU A 490 -2.72 -1.33 16.23
N VAL A 491 -3.49 -1.19 15.14
CA VAL A 491 -4.21 0.07 14.85
C VAL A 491 -5.24 0.38 15.94
N TRP A 492 -5.99 -0.62 16.42
CA TRP A 492 -6.97 -0.43 17.49
C TRP A 492 -6.34 0.02 18.80
N LYS A 493 -5.21 -0.58 19.19
CA LYS A 493 -4.46 -0.18 20.40
C LYS A 493 -3.83 1.20 20.21
N SER A 494 -3.24 1.50 19.05
CA SER A 494 -2.66 2.81 18.71
C SER A 494 -3.69 3.95 18.74
N LEU A 495 -4.93 3.69 18.31
CA LEU A 495 -6.01 4.68 18.35
C LEU A 495 -6.63 4.83 19.75
N GLY A 496 -6.31 3.94 20.69
CA GLY A 496 -6.91 3.90 22.03
C GLY A 496 -8.30 3.27 22.07
N TRP A 497 -8.71 2.56 21.01
CA TRP A 497 -9.99 1.87 20.94
C TRP A 497 -10.02 0.57 21.76
N HIS A 498 -8.84 0.03 22.08
CA HIS A 498 -8.69 -1.09 23.01
C HIS A 498 -7.64 -0.74 24.07
N ALA A 499 -8.04 -0.67 25.34
CA ALA A 499 -7.20 -0.20 26.44
C ALA A 499 -6.41 -1.31 27.17
N GLY A 500 -6.77 -2.58 26.96
CA GLY A 500 -6.12 -3.72 27.62
C GLY A 500 -4.83 -4.18 26.93
N GLU A 501 -3.99 -4.93 27.65
CA GLU A 501 -2.82 -5.61 27.10
C GLU A 501 -3.18 -6.89 26.34
N GLU A 502 -4.37 -7.45 26.63
CA GLU A 502 -4.91 -8.68 26.04
C GLU A 502 -5.13 -8.63 24.52
N ASP A 503 -5.37 -9.79 23.93
CA ASP A 503 -5.66 -9.95 22.50
C ASP A 503 -7.05 -9.37 22.16
N PRO A 504 -7.12 -8.30 21.33
CA PRO A 504 -8.38 -7.64 20.99
C PRO A 504 -9.33 -8.51 20.16
N HIS A 505 -8.85 -9.61 19.56
CA HIS A 505 -9.68 -10.49 18.73
C HIS A 505 -10.48 -11.52 19.52
N GLN A 506 -10.16 -11.74 20.79
CA GLN A 506 -10.69 -12.87 21.56
C GLN A 506 -11.16 -12.52 22.96
N ASP A 507 -10.43 -11.67 23.68
CA ASP A 507 -10.63 -11.52 25.11
C ASP A 507 -11.78 -10.57 25.42
N GLN A 508 -12.91 -11.12 25.89
CA GLN A 508 -14.08 -10.33 26.25
C GLN A 508 -13.90 -9.54 27.56
N ALA A 509 -12.81 -9.80 28.31
CA ALA A 509 -12.51 -9.11 29.56
C ALA A 509 -12.43 -7.58 29.38
N VAL A 510 -11.88 -7.12 28.25
CA VAL A 510 -11.86 -5.70 27.87
C VAL A 510 -12.48 -5.56 26.50
N SER A 511 -13.76 -5.16 26.46
CA SER A 511 -14.43 -4.91 25.18
C SER A 511 -13.84 -3.69 24.47
N PRO A 512 -13.46 -3.79 23.19
CA PRO A 512 -13.00 -2.65 22.43
C PRO A 512 -14.14 -1.64 22.24
N ARG A 513 -13.84 -0.34 22.36
CA ARG A 513 -14.80 0.76 22.15
C ARG A 513 -15.37 0.75 20.74
N THR A 514 -14.53 0.44 19.78
CA THR A 514 -14.90 0.23 18.38
C THR A 514 -14.82 -1.26 18.07
N PRO A 515 -15.92 -1.90 17.65
CA PRO A 515 -15.93 -3.28 17.15
C PRO A 515 -14.77 -3.63 16.21
N ILE A 516 -14.21 -4.81 16.41
CA ILE A 516 -13.14 -5.38 15.58
C ILE A 516 -13.76 -5.96 14.30
N PRO A 517 -13.24 -5.62 13.10
CA PRO A 517 -13.78 -6.13 11.85
C PRO A 517 -13.49 -7.63 11.69
N SER A 518 -14.41 -8.36 11.06
CA SER A 518 -14.17 -9.75 10.66
C SER A 518 -13.19 -9.83 9.48
N ILE A 519 -12.43 -10.92 9.37
CA ILE A 519 -11.43 -11.12 8.31
C ILE A 519 -11.84 -12.30 7.42
N ARG A 520 -11.66 -12.17 6.11
CA ARG A 520 -11.85 -13.26 5.13
C ARG A 520 -10.66 -13.33 4.18
N VAL A 521 -10.06 -14.51 4.04
CA VAL A 521 -8.89 -14.76 3.16
C VAL A 521 -9.13 -16.01 2.30
N GLU A 522 -10.30 -16.07 1.64
CA GLU A 522 -10.80 -17.28 0.99
C GLU A 522 -10.80 -17.22 -0.53
N TRP A 523 -11.10 -16.05 -1.12
CA TRP A 523 -11.32 -15.92 -2.56
C TRP A 523 -10.03 -15.69 -3.32
N ASP A 524 -9.87 -16.42 -4.44
CA ASP A 524 -8.71 -16.30 -5.29
C ASP A 524 -8.87 -15.21 -6.37
N GLU A 525 -7.74 -14.55 -6.69
CA GLU A 525 -7.66 -13.40 -7.61
C GLU A 525 -8.21 -13.73 -9.02
N ALA A 526 -7.93 -14.92 -9.53
CA ALA A 526 -8.31 -15.34 -10.88
C ALA A 526 -9.82 -15.67 -11.02
N SER A 527 -10.44 -16.32 -10.03
CA SER A 527 -11.89 -16.55 -9.99
C SER A 527 -12.68 -15.24 -9.91
N CYS A 528 -12.14 -14.25 -9.21
CA CYS A 528 -12.74 -12.92 -9.12
C CYS A 528 -12.87 -12.26 -10.51
N GLY A 529 -11.88 -12.43 -11.38
CA GLY A 529 -11.96 -11.96 -12.78
C GLY A 529 -13.11 -12.60 -13.58
N GLN A 530 -13.39 -13.89 -13.36
CA GLN A 530 -14.52 -14.58 -14.00
C GLN A 530 -15.85 -14.00 -13.54
N LEU A 531 -15.97 -13.66 -12.25
CA LEU A 531 -17.22 -13.11 -11.71
C LEU A 531 -17.53 -11.72 -12.26
N VAL A 532 -16.52 -10.88 -12.52
CA VAL A 532 -16.69 -9.59 -13.20
C VAL A 532 -17.28 -9.78 -14.60
N TYR A 533 -16.76 -10.74 -15.35
CA TYR A 533 -17.26 -11.07 -16.69
C TYR A 533 -18.70 -11.60 -16.64
N LEU A 534 -18.96 -12.60 -15.78
CA LEU A 534 -20.29 -13.18 -15.59
C LEU A 534 -21.33 -12.13 -15.19
N TYR A 535 -21.03 -11.29 -14.20
CA TYR A 535 -21.94 -10.24 -13.77
C TYR A 535 -22.22 -9.24 -14.90
N THR A 536 -21.19 -8.80 -15.62
CA THR A 536 -21.35 -7.86 -16.75
C THR A 536 -22.26 -8.45 -17.82
N GLU A 537 -21.96 -9.66 -18.29
CA GLU A 537 -22.74 -10.28 -19.36
C GLU A 537 -24.19 -10.52 -18.90
N VAL A 538 -24.38 -11.15 -17.74
CA VAL A 538 -25.73 -11.48 -17.25
C VAL A 538 -26.55 -10.22 -17.00
N ASN A 539 -26.05 -9.24 -16.23
CA ASN A 539 -26.86 -8.09 -15.82
C ASN A 539 -26.92 -6.98 -16.87
N GLU A 540 -25.81 -6.64 -17.53
CA GLU A 540 -25.75 -5.48 -18.44
C GLU A 540 -26.12 -5.85 -19.88
N ASN A 541 -25.70 -7.04 -20.36
CA ASN A 541 -25.90 -7.44 -21.76
C ASN A 541 -27.12 -8.35 -21.96
N PHE A 542 -27.46 -9.17 -20.96
CA PHE A 542 -28.59 -10.12 -21.00
C PHE A 542 -29.70 -9.78 -20.00
N ALA A 543 -29.72 -8.55 -19.45
CA ALA A 543 -30.81 -8.03 -18.60
C ALA A 543 -31.23 -8.93 -17.41
N GLY A 544 -30.29 -9.69 -16.83
CA GLY A 544 -30.52 -10.61 -15.73
C GLY A 544 -30.93 -12.02 -16.16
N HIS A 545 -30.72 -12.41 -17.42
CA HIS A 545 -31.05 -13.73 -17.98
C HIS A 545 -29.80 -14.61 -18.16
N PRO A 546 -29.32 -15.29 -17.11
CA PRO A 546 -28.13 -16.15 -17.21
C PRO A 546 -28.31 -17.34 -18.15
N GLU A 547 -29.54 -17.85 -18.32
CA GLU A 547 -29.88 -18.94 -19.24
C GLU A 547 -29.63 -18.58 -20.70
N GLU A 548 -30.00 -17.36 -21.12
CA GLU A 548 -29.77 -16.89 -22.49
C GLU A 548 -28.28 -16.65 -22.76
N PHE A 549 -27.59 -16.11 -21.76
CA PHE A 549 -26.15 -15.92 -21.83
C PHE A 549 -25.39 -17.26 -21.93
N PHE A 550 -25.73 -18.23 -21.08
CA PHE A 550 -25.07 -19.53 -21.05
C PHE A 550 -25.28 -20.28 -22.36
N ASP A 551 -26.52 -20.28 -22.88
CA ASP A 551 -26.83 -20.84 -24.18
C ASP A 551 -26.00 -20.12 -25.27
N THR A 552 -26.01 -18.79 -25.32
CA THR A 552 -25.24 -18.03 -26.33
C THR A 552 -23.74 -18.33 -26.29
N LEU A 553 -23.16 -18.47 -25.10
CA LEU A 553 -21.73 -18.65 -24.93
C LEU A 553 -21.25 -20.09 -25.19
N ALA A 554 -22.06 -21.07 -24.80
CA ALA A 554 -21.70 -22.48 -24.84
C ALA A 554 -21.22 -22.89 -26.25
N ARG A 555 -20.14 -23.68 -26.30
CA ARG A 555 -19.61 -24.17 -27.57
C ARG A 555 -20.65 -25.01 -28.32
N PRO A 556 -20.63 -25.01 -29.67
CA PRO A 556 -21.62 -25.74 -30.46
C PRO A 556 -21.67 -27.25 -30.22
N ASP A 557 -20.59 -27.86 -29.73
CA ASP A 557 -20.48 -29.29 -29.42
C ASP A 557 -21.04 -29.67 -28.03
N LYS A 558 -21.33 -28.70 -27.16
CA LYS A 558 -21.88 -28.97 -25.82
C LYS A 558 -23.36 -29.35 -25.89
N THR A 559 -23.70 -30.49 -25.30
CA THR A 559 -25.09 -30.95 -25.13
C THR A 559 -25.77 -30.28 -23.94
N ASP A 560 -25.06 -30.10 -22.83
CA ASP A 560 -25.52 -29.33 -21.67
C ASP A 560 -25.21 -27.85 -21.87
N ARG A 561 -26.24 -27.10 -22.27
CA ARG A 561 -26.18 -25.67 -22.58
C ARG A 561 -26.36 -24.79 -21.34
N GLU A 562 -26.77 -25.37 -20.21
CA GLU A 562 -26.83 -24.68 -18.91
C GLU A 562 -25.52 -24.80 -18.11
N ARG A 563 -24.45 -25.30 -18.74
CA ARG A 563 -23.11 -25.39 -18.19
C ARG A 563 -22.06 -24.78 -19.10
N ILE A 564 -21.43 -23.71 -18.63
CA ILE A 564 -20.27 -23.08 -19.28
C ILE A 564 -18.99 -23.34 -18.49
N THR A 565 -17.85 -23.33 -19.16
CA THR A 565 -16.51 -23.55 -18.60
C THR A 565 -15.67 -22.34 -18.93
N LEU A 566 -15.24 -21.59 -17.92
CA LEU A 566 -14.39 -20.40 -18.10
C LEU A 566 -12.98 -20.69 -17.58
N ALA A 567 -11.98 -20.29 -18.36
CA ALA A 567 -10.59 -20.22 -17.92
C ALA A 567 -10.18 -18.76 -17.71
N THR A 568 -9.34 -18.49 -16.73
CA THR A 568 -8.71 -17.17 -16.54
C THR A 568 -7.21 -17.36 -16.37
N ILE A 569 -6.42 -16.68 -17.19
CA ILE A 569 -4.99 -16.46 -16.93
C ILE A 569 -4.86 -15.05 -16.34
N ASP A 570 -4.53 -14.98 -15.06
CA ASP A 570 -4.27 -13.73 -14.35
C ASP A 570 -2.77 -13.50 -14.23
N ILE A 571 -2.28 -12.41 -14.80
CA ILE A 571 -0.86 -12.08 -14.76
C ILE A 571 -0.67 -10.93 -13.78
N GLY A 572 -0.24 -11.24 -12.56
CA GLY A 572 0.09 -10.26 -11.54
C GLY A 572 1.49 -9.65 -11.73
N GLY A 573 1.93 -8.93 -10.70
CA GLY A 573 3.29 -8.41 -10.65
C GLY A 573 4.35 -9.46 -10.29
N GLY A 574 3.98 -10.45 -9.46
CA GLY A 574 4.90 -11.51 -9.04
C GLY A 574 4.39 -12.94 -9.18
N THR A 575 3.14 -13.14 -9.61
CA THR A 575 2.61 -14.46 -9.95
C THR A 575 1.83 -14.41 -11.26
N THR A 576 1.84 -15.52 -11.99
CA THR A 576 0.95 -15.80 -13.12
C THR A 576 0.12 -17.03 -12.76
N ASP A 577 -1.19 -16.86 -12.76
CA ASP A 577 -2.14 -17.78 -12.16
C ASP A 577 -3.17 -18.25 -13.21
N LEU A 578 -3.54 -19.54 -13.17
CA LEU A 578 -4.61 -20.12 -14.01
C LEU A 578 -5.70 -20.68 -13.11
N VAL A 579 -6.96 -20.34 -13.41
CA VAL A 579 -8.14 -21.01 -12.85
C VAL A 579 -9.11 -21.41 -13.95
N ILE A 580 -9.63 -22.63 -13.86
CA ILE A 580 -10.66 -23.16 -14.76
C ILE A 580 -11.86 -23.59 -13.92
N THR A 581 -13.03 -23.01 -14.22
CA THR A 581 -14.25 -23.19 -13.44
C THR A 581 -15.40 -23.55 -14.36
N ASP A 582 -16.14 -24.60 -14.00
CA ASP A 582 -17.46 -24.85 -14.57
C ASP A 582 -18.50 -24.03 -13.81
N TYR A 583 -19.38 -23.36 -14.53
CA TYR A 583 -20.55 -22.68 -13.98
C TYR A 583 -21.79 -23.39 -14.51
N ARG A 584 -22.63 -23.86 -13.59
CA ARG A 584 -23.93 -24.45 -13.94
C ARG A 584 -25.08 -23.61 -13.41
N LEU A 585 -26.20 -23.64 -14.11
CA LEU A 585 -27.46 -23.11 -13.59
C LEU A 585 -28.11 -24.15 -12.66
N ASP A 586 -28.56 -23.70 -11.50
CA ASP A 586 -29.27 -24.51 -10.50
C ASP A 586 -30.68 -23.96 -10.32
N ARG A 587 -31.66 -24.72 -10.83
CA ARG A 587 -33.09 -24.41 -10.79
C ARG A 587 -33.78 -24.98 -9.54
N ALA A 588 -33.04 -25.56 -8.59
CA ALA A 588 -33.57 -26.20 -7.39
C ALA A 588 -34.66 -27.26 -7.67
N GLY A 589 -34.52 -28.01 -8.76
CA GLY A 589 -35.46 -29.07 -9.15
C GLY A 589 -36.66 -28.61 -9.98
N ASN A 590 -36.79 -27.31 -10.28
CA ASN A 590 -37.85 -26.80 -11.16
C ASN A 590 -37.47 -26.96 -12.64
N THR A 591 -38.44 -27.35 -13.48
CA THR A 591 -38.30 -27.49 -14.94
C THR A 591 -38.64 -26.21 -15.72
N GLY A 592 -38.93 -25.10 -15.02
CA GLY A 592 -39.30 -23.83 -15.65
C GLY A 592 -38.12 -23.11 -16.31
N SER A 593 -38.35 -22.45 -17.44
CA SER A 593 -37.36 -21.70 -18.23
C SER A 593 -37.13 -20.26 -17.74
N GLY A 594 -37.39 -19.96 -16.46
CA GLY A 594 -37.26 -18.61 -15.92
C GLY A 594 -35.80 -18.22 -15.61
N SER A 595 -35.55 -16.92 -15.47
CA SER A 595 -34.24 -16.33 -15.16
C SER A 595 -33.84 -16.37 -13.68
N ASN A 596 -34.78 -16.71 -12.79
CA ASN A 596 -34.53 -16.82 -11.36
C ASN A 596 -33.82 -18.15 -11.02
N VAL A 597 -32.52 -18.21 -11.32
CA VAL A 597 -31.69 -19.40 -11.14
C VAL A 597 -30.38 -19.05 -10.44
N HIS A 598 -29.81 -20.02 -9.72
CA HIS A 598 -28.50 -19.85 -9.10
C HIS A 598 -27.39 -20.22 -10.07
N ILE A 599 -26.36 -19.38 -10.19
CA ILE A 599 -25.10 -19.74 -10.83
C ILE A 599 -24.23 -20.41 -9.78
N VAL A 600 -23.87 -21.67 -10.02
CA VAL A 600 -23.07 -22.48 -9.10
C VAL A 600 -21.71 -22.79 -9.73
N PRO A 601 -20.60 -22.27 -9.15
CA PRO A 601 -19.25 -22.58 -9.61
C PRO A 601 -18.77 -23.96 -9.13
N GLU A 602 -17.98 -24.62 -9.96
CA GLU A 602 -17.26 -25.87 -9.69
C GLU A 602 -15.84 -25.73 -10.26
N GLN A 603 -14.87 -25.40 -9.41
CA GLN A 603 -13.46 -25.25 -9.82
C GLN A 603 -12.88 -26.59 -10.26
N ARG A 604 -12.41 -26.66 -11.51
CA ARG A 604 -11.85 -27.87 -12.14
C ARG A 604 -10.33 -27.93 -12.02
N PHE A 605 -9.67 -26.78 -12.12
CA PHE A 605 -8.22 -26.66 -12.06
C PHE A 605 -7.81 -25.29 -11.52
N ARG A 606 -6.72 -25.25 -10.75
CA ARG A 606 -6.06 -24.02 -10.33
C ARG A 606 -4.57 -24.24 -10.11
N ASP A 607 -3.72 -23.35 -10.59
CA ASP A 607 -2.28 -23.34 -10.29
C ASP A 607 -1.70 -21.91 -10.38
N GLY A 608 -0.49 -21.71 -9.87
CA GLY A 608 0.18 -20.41 -9.86
C GLY A 608 1.71 -20.50 -9.91
N PHE A 609 2.33 -19.60 -10.68
CA PHE A 609 3.78 -19.57 -10.91
C PHE A 609 4.37 -18.23 -10.52
N LYS A 610 5.58 -18.21 -9.96
CA LYS A 610 6.26 -16.98 -9.50
C LYS A 610 6.98 -16.18 -10.59
N VAL A 611 6.63 -16.40 -11.87
CA VAL A 611 7.15 -15.65 -13.03
C VAL A 611 6.01 -14.78 -13.57
N ALA A 612 6.18 -13.46 -13.60
CA ALA A 612 5.10 -12.52 -13.91
C ALA A 612 5.58 -11.15 -14.41
N GLY A 613 4.85 -10.07 -14.10
CA GLY A 613 5.10 -8.72 -14.58
C GLY A 613 6.48 -8.14 -14.22
N ASP A 614 6.97 -8.36 -12.99
CA ASP A 614 8.29 -7.87 -12.58
C ASP A 614 9.42 -8.58 -13.34
N ASP A 615 9.23 -9.85 -13.71
CA ASP A 615 10.21 -10.61 -14.49
C ASP A 615 10.22 -10.16 -15.96
N ILE A 616 9.06 -9.80 -16.52
CA ILE A 616 8.99 -9.12 -17.82
C ILE A 616 9.78 -7.80 -17.76
N LEU A 617 9.59 -7.01 -16.70
CA LEU A 617 10.32 -5.75 -16.53
C LEU A 617 11.83 -6.00 -16.44
N LEU A 618 12.26 -7.02 -15.70
CA LEU A 618 13.68 -7.38 -15.59
C LEU A 618 14.26 -7.82 -16.95
N ASP A 619 13.56 -8.67 -17.71
CA ASP A 619 13.98 -9.07 -19.06
C ASP A 619 14.09 -7.85 -19.99
N VAL A 620 13.12 -6.93 -19.93
CA VAL A 620 13.15 -5.68 -20.70
C VAL A 620 14.33 -4.79 -20.30
N ILE A 621 14.62 -4.66 -19.01
CA ILE A 621 15.79 -3.92 -18.53
C ILE A 621 17.06 -4.56 -19.10
N GLN A 622 17.20 -5.87 -18.98
CA GLN A 622 18.38 -6.61 -19.40
C GLN A 622 18.64 -6.55 -20.90
N ASP A 623 17.60 -6.75 -21.71
CA ASP A 623 17.75 -6.96 -23.14
C ASP A 623 17.54 -5.67 -23.98
N PHE A 624 16.94 -4.61 -23.39
CA PHE A 624 16.62 -3.37 -24.10
C PHE A 624 17.14 -2.09 -23.44
N VAL A 625 17.23 -2.02 -22.10
CA VAL A 625 17.72 -0.81 -21.40
C VAL A 625 19.23 -0.86 -21.18
N LEU A 626 19.75 -1.92 -20.56
CA LEU A 626 21.17 -2.07 -20.25
C LEU A 626 22.10 -1.96 -21.48
N PRO A 627 21.75 -2.44 -22.68
CA PRO A 627 22.58 -2.23 -23.87
C PRO A 627 22.78 -0.76 -24.23
N SER A 628 21.77 0.10 -23.97
CA SER A 628 21.90 1.54 -24.20
C SER A 628 22.86 2.21 -23.21
N PHE A 629 22.84 1.76 -21.95
CA PHE A 629 23.80 2.18 -20.93
C PHE A 629 25.22 1.71 -21.27
N GLU A 630 25.38 0.45 -21.69
CA GLU A 630 26.67 -0.09 -22.13
C GLU A 630 27.27 0.74 -23.26
N LYS A 631 26.45 1.08 -24.27
CA LYS A 631 26.86 1.91 -25.40
C LYS A 631 27.27 3.32 -24.96
N ALA A 632 26.55 3.93 -24.02
CA ALA A 632 26.90 5.24 -23.49
C ALA A 632 28.27 5.22 -22.75
N LEU A 633 28.55 4.15 -22.01
CA LEU A 633 29.86 3.93 -21.37
C LEU A 633 30.97 3.76 -22.41
N GLN A 634 30.74 2.97 -23.47
CA GLN A 634 31.68 2.77 -24.58
C GLN A 634 32.04 4.09 -25.27
N ILE A 635 31.04 4.89 -25.63
CA ILE A 635 31.23 6.20 -26.29
C ILE A 635 32.06 7.15 -25.41
N SER A 636 31.94 7.01 -24.09
CA SER A 636 32.65 7.84 -23.12
C SER A 636 34.09 7.39 -22.84
N GLY A 637 34.57 6.35 -23.53
CA GLY A 637 35.95 5.86 -23.46
C GLY A 637 36.20 4.80 -22.38
N VAL A 638 35.16 4.23 -21.76
CA VAL A 638 35.29 3.11 -20.79
C VAL A 638 35.84 1.88 -21.51
N LYS A 639 36.93 1.30 -21.01
CA LYS A 639 37.65 0.20 -21.68
C LYS A 639 36.95 -1.14 -21.54
N SER A 640 36.37 -1.39 -20.36
CA SER A 640 35.59 -2.60 -20.08
C SER A 640 34.21 -2.24 -19.51
N PRO A 641 33.26 -1.80 -20.37
CA PRO A 641 31.90 -1.46 -19.97
C PRO A 641 31.21 -2.59 -19.20
N VAL A 642 31.41 -3.83 -19.66
CA VAL A 642 30.82 -5.02 -19.03
C VAL A 642 31.26 -5.15 -17.58
N SER A 643 32.56 -5.04 -17.27
CA SER A 643 33.06 -5.12 -15.88
C SER A 643 32.58 -3.94 -15.03
N LEU A 644 32.56 -2.73 -15.60
CA LEU A 644 32.03 -1.56 -14.91
C LEU A 644 30.54 -1.72 -14.56
N MET A 645 29.74 -2.24 -15.49
CA MET A 645 28.33 -2.53 -15.26
C MET A 645 28.11 -3.64 -14.23
N SER A 646 28.96 -4.67 -14.18
CA SER A 646 28.88 -5.70 -13.13
C SER A 646 29.03 -5.10 -11.72
N ARG A 647 29.91 -4.09 -11.55
CA ARG A 647 30.03 -3.33 -10.30
C ARG A 647 28.84 -2.40 -10.04
N LEU A 648 28.40 -1.66 -11.05
CA LEU A 648 27.36 -0.63 -10.90
C LEU A 648 25.96 -1.22 -10.69
N CYS A 649 25.66 -2.35 -11.34
CA CYS A 649 24.29 -2.89 -11.43
C CYS A 649 24.20 -4.42 -11.56
N GLY A 650 25.30 -5.15 -11.33
CA GLY A 650 25.32 -6.61 -11.27
C GLY A 650 25.49 -7.14 -9.84
N ASP A 651 25.82 -8.43 -9.71
CA ASP A 651 25.90 -9.14 -8.42
C ASP A 651 27.26 -9.05 -7.73
N GLU A 652 28.16 -8.16 -8.16
CA GLU A 652 29.44 -7.99 -7.49
C GLU A 652 29.23 -7.47 -6.06
N SER A 653 29.93 -8.07 -5.09
CA SER A 653 29.93 -7.64 -3.70
C SER A 653 30.60 -6.28 -3.59
N VAL A 654 29.87 -5.31 -3.05
CA VAL A 654 30.33 -3.92 -2.89
C VAL A 654 30.10 -3.45 -1.45
N SER A 655 30.56 -2.24 -1.14
CA SER A 655 30.30 -1.63 0.17
C SER A 655 28.79 -1.47 0.41
N ALA A 656 28.35 -1.44 1.67
CA ALA A 656 26.93 -1.24 1.99
C ALA A 656 26.37 0.06 1.39
N GLN A 657 27.18 1.11 1.30
CA GLN A 657 26.83 2.38 0.66
C GLN A 657 26.63 2.21 -0.86
N ASP A 658 27.53 1.50 -1.54
CA ASP A 658 27.41 1.22 -2.97
C ASP A 658 26.22 0.30 -3.28
N MET A 659 25.84 -0.62 -2.38
CA MET A 659 24.63 -1.43 -2.54
C MET A 659 23.38 -0.55 -2.57
N ILE A 660 23.32 0.48 -1.73
CA ILE A 660 22.19 1.42 -1.71
C ILE A 660 22.19 2.28 -2.97
N LEU A 661 23.34 2.78 -3.40
CA LEU A 661 23.45 3.55 -4.65
C LEU A 661 23.11 2.71 -5.88
N ARG A 662 23.47 1.42 -5.89
CA ARG A 662 23.03 0.44 -6.90
C ARG A 662 21.51 0.28 -6.90
N GLN A 663 20.90 0.11 -5.73
CA GLN A 663 19.45 0.05 -5.60
C GLN A 663 18.78 1.32 -6.13
N GLN A 664 19.32 2.50 -5.78
CA GLN A 664 18.80 3.78 -6.24
C GLN A 664 18.97 3.98 -7.73
N LEU A 665 20.10 3.56 -8.32
CA LEU A 665 20.31 3.59 -9.75
C LEU A 665 19.23 2.77 -10.48
N ASN A 666 18.88 1.59 -9.95
CA ASN A 666 17.77 0.81 -10.47
C ASN A 666 16.43 1.55 -10.34
N LEU A 667 16.09 2.05 -9.15
CA LEU A 667 14.80 2.69 -8.88
C LEU A 667 14.61 4.06 -9.56
N GLN A 668 15.69 4.81 -9.79
CA GLN A 668 15.66 6.14 -10.42
C GLN A 668 15.85 6.08 -11.94
N VAL A 669 16.49 5.03 -12.47
CA VAL A 669 16.89 4.95 -13.89
C VAL A 669 16.35 3.69 -14.57
N PHE A 670 16.83 2.50 -14.22
CA PHE A 670 16.56 1.31 -15.04
C PHE A 670 15.09 0.86 -15.00
N ALA A 671 14.49 0.76 -13.82
CA ALA A 671 13.08 0.39 -13.71
C ALA A 671 12.15 1.44 -14.35
N PRO A 672 12.30 2.76 -14.11
CA PRO A 672 11.53 3.77 -14.82
C PRO A 672 11.69 3.75 -16.35
N LEU A 673 12.91 3.54 -16.87
CA LEU A 673 13.14 3.41 -18.32
C LEU A 673 12.47 2.17 -18.91
N GLY A 674 12.57 1.02 -18.23
CA GLY A 674 11.90 -0.21 -18.64
C GLY A 674 10.37 -0.07 -18.63
N LEU A 675 9.82 0.57 -17.60
CA LEU A 675 8.39 0.89 -17.53
C LEU A 675 7.96 1.88 -18.61
N ALA A 676 8.77 2.88 -18.95
CA ALA A 676 8.49 3.81 -20.04
C ALA A 676 8.44 3.08 -21.41
N LEU A 677 9.36 2.14 -21.65
CA LEU A 677 9.35 1.30 -22.84
C LEU A 677 8.12 0.40 -22.90
N LEU A 678 7.80 -0.30 -21.80
CA LEU A 678 6.58 -1.12 -21.71
C LEU A 678 5.31 -0.28 -21.88
N LYS A 679 5.29 0.95 -21.36
CA LYS A 679 4.14 1.86 -21.50
C LYS A 679 3.92 2.32 -22.94
N ALA A 680 5.01 2.59 -23.68
CA ALA A 680 4.94 2.83 -25.11
C ALA A 680 4.44 1.58 -25.85
N TYR A 681 4.94 0.40 -25.48
CA TYR A 681 4.57 -0.88 -26.06
C TYR A 681 3.09 -1.25 -25.84
N GLU A 682 2.44 -0.81 -24.75
CA GLU A 682 0.98 -0.99 -24.56
C GLU A 682 0.13 -0.41 -25.70
N HIS A 683 0.67 0.52 -26.50
CA HIS A 683 -0.02 1.17 -27.62
C HIS A 683 0.53 0.72 -28.98
N TYR A 684 1.39 -0.29 -29.01
CA TYR A 684 1.95 -0.83 -30.24
C TYR A 684 0.93 -1.70 -30.97
N ASP A 685 0.68 -1.40 -32.24
CA ASP A 685 -0.07 -2.26 -33.15
C ASP A 685 0.91 -2.91 -34.15
N PRO A 686 1.02 -4.26 -34.19
CA PRO A 686 1.85 -4.96 -35.16
C PRO A 686 1.48 -4.71 -36.63
N GLN A 687 0.26 -4.22 -36.92
CA GLN A 687 -0.18 -3.88 -38.28
C GLN A 687 0.36 -2.53 -38.75
N ASP A 688 0.67 -1.64 -37.80
CA ASP A 688 1.21 -0.32 -38.08
C ASP A 688 2.74 -0.36 -38.11
N GLN A 689 3.33 0.09 -39.22
CA GLN A 689 4.77 0.31 -39.26
C GLN A 689 5.11 1.53 -38.39
N GLN A 690 5.72 1.28 -37.24
CA GLN A 690 6.26 2.32 -36.37
C GLN A 690 7.77 2.42 -36.53
N GLU A 691 8.28 3.64 -36.70
CA GLU A 691 9.71 3.91 -36.74
C GLU A 691 10.35 3.79 -35.36
N VAL A 692 11.62 3.39 -35.32
CA VAL A 692 12.41 3.32 -34.08
C VAL A 692 12.61 4.73 -33.52
N SER A 693 12.02 5.01 -32.36
CA SER A 693 12.17 6.30 -31.68
C SER A 693 13.45 6.30 -30.83
N THR A 694 14.39 7.22 -31.11
CA THR A 694 15.56 7.43 -30.25
C THR A 694 15.32 8.62 -29.34
N ARG A 695 15.58 8.45 -28.04
CA ARG A 695 15.33 9.46 -26.99
C ARG A 695 16.50 9.52 -26.02
N THR A 696 16.66 10.63 -25.33
CA THR A 696 17.59 10.72 -24.18
C THR A 696 16.92 10.21 -22.90
N TYR A 697 17.72 9.80 -21.92
CA TYR A 697 17.20 9.46 -20.58
C TYR A 697 16.46 10.66 -19.96
N ARG A 698 16.97 11.89 -20.17
CA ARG A 698 16.30 13.13 -19.72
C ARG A 698 14.88 13.27 -20.26
N GLN A 699 14.65 12.99 -21.54
CA GLN A 699 13.33 13.09 -22.15
C GLN A 699 12.32 12.10 -21.56
N LEU A 700 12.79 10.94 -21.06
CA LEU A 700 11.93 9.89 -20.52
C LEU A 700 11.70 10.02 -19.01
N LEU A 701 12.72 10.47 -18.27
CA LEU A 701 12.70 10.52 -16.81
C LEU A 701 12.34 11.91 -16.27
N GLY A 702 12.68 12.98 -17.00
CA GLY A 702 12.61 14.37 -16.54
C GLY A 702 13.85 14.80 -15.77
N ASP A 703 14.00 16.12 -15.56
CA ASP A 703 15.26 16.74 -15.10
C ASP A 703 15.66 16.42 -13.66
N ASN A 704 14.71 16.04 -12.81
CA ASN A 704 14.93 15.84 -11.38
C ASN A 704 14.78 14.37 -10.95
N ALA A 705 14.64 13.44 -11.89
CA ALA A 705 14.41 12.03 -11.57
C ALA A 705 15.61 11.38 -10.87
N ILE A 706 16.81 11.70 -11.33
CA ILE A 706 18.07 11.16 -10.82
C ILE A 706 18.65 12.13 -9.77
N SER A 707 18.92 11.61 -8.59
CA SER A 707 19.58 12.33 -7.50
C SER A 707 21.06 12.60 -7.82
N GLN A 708 21.60 13.69 -7.28
CA GLN A 708 23.01 14.05 -7.47
C GLN A 708 23.96 12.96 -6.97
N THR A 709 23.62 12.28 -5.88
CA THR A 709 24.41 11.17 -5.32
C THR A 709 24.52 9.98 -6.29
N VAL A 710 23.44 9.64 -7.00
CA VAL A 710 23.46 8.58 -8.03
C VAL A 710 24.24 9.02 -9.27
N LEU A 711 24.09 10.28 -9.70
CA LEU A 711 24.91 10.82 -10.79
C LEU A 711 26.40 10.75 -10.45
N ASP A 712 26.76 11.18 -9.24
CA ASP A 712 28.15 11.17 -8.76
C ASP A 712 28.70 9.73 -8.65
N TYR A 713 27.88 8.77 -8.19
CA TYR A 713 28.22 7.35 -8.13
C TYR A 713 28.64 6.81 -9.51
N VAL A 714 27.81 7.01 -10.53
CA VAL A 714 28.09 6.55 -11.89
C VAL A 714 29.28 7.31 -12.49
N ASN A 715 29.27 8.64 -12.41
CA ASN A 715 30.31 9.50 -12.97
C ASN A 715 31.69 9.23 -12.34
N ALA A 716 31.76 8.99 -11.03
CA ALA A 716 33.00 8.64 -10.35
C ALA A 716 33.53 7.26 -10.77
N ALA A 717 32.64 6.31 -11.09
CA ALA A 717 33.04 5.00 -11.60
C ALA A 717 33.57 5.11 -13.04
N VAL A 718 32.92 5.91 -13.90
CA VAL A 718 33.37 6.20 -15.27
C VAL A 718 34.73 6.91 -15.28
N ARG A 719 34.89 7.99 -14.50
CA ARG A 719 36.17 8.73 -14.41
C ARG A 719 37.33 7.84 -13.98
N ARG A 720 37.10 6.91 -13.03
CA ARG A 720 38.11 5.95 -12.57
C ARG A 720 38.54 4.98 -13.68
N ASP A 721 37.61 4.51 -14.51
CA ASP A 721 37.92 3.58 -15.60
C ASP A 721 38.64 4.26 -16.78
N VAL A 722 38.18 5.46 -17.14
CA VAL A 722 38.77 6.27 -18.23
C VAL A 722 40.15 6.82 -17.84
N GLY A 723 40.40 7.07 -16.56
CA GLY A 723 41.67 7.58 -16.05
C GLY A 723 41.86 9.10 -16.22
N GLY A 724 40.76 9.86 -16.34
CA GLY A 724 40.78 11.31 -16.58
C GLY A 724 39.39 11.96 -16.50
N GLN A 725 39.29 13.21 -16.97
CA GLN A 725 38.00 13.89 -17.13
C GLN A 725 37.21 13.21 -18.25
N SER A 726 35.93 12.95 -18.01
CA SER A 726 35.00 12.36 -18.98
C SER A 726 33.81 13.29 -19.15
N ALA A 727 33.33 13.44 -20.38
CA ALA A 727 32.12 14.19 -20.70
C ALA A 727 30.84 13.32 -20.57
N PHE A 728 30.93 12.15 -19.93
CA PHE A 728 29.78 11.29 -19.70
C PHE A 728 28.71 12.01 -18.90
N ASP A 729 27.50 12.06 -19.45
CA ASP A 729 26.29 12.51 -18.77
C ASP A 729 25.23 11.42 -18.92
N LEU A 730 24.77 10.90 -17.76
CA LEU A 730 23.76 9.86 -17.71
C LEU A 730 22.43 10.34 -18.29
N TYR A 731 22.07 11.61 -18.14
CA TYR A 731 20.83 12.16 -18.69
C TYR A 731 20.85 12.25 -20.23
N GLU A 732 22.01 12.45 -20.83
CA GLU A 732 22.18 12.56 -22.28
C GLU A 732 22.42 11.20 -22.96
N SER A 733 22.41 10.11 -22.18
CA SER A 733 22.48 8.75 -22.72
C SER A 733 21.26 8.47 -23.63
N LEU A 734 21.52 7.92 -24.81
CA LEU A 734 20.50 7.65 -25.83
C LEU A 734 19.97 6.22 -25.72
N ILE A 735 18.64 6.07 -25.76
CA ILE A 735 17.94 4.78 -25.84
C ILE A 735 17.02 4.74 -27.07
N SER A 736 17.00 3.58 -27.74
CA SER A 736 16.16 3.34 -28.90
C SER A 736 14.97 2.47 -28.50
N PHE A 737 13.76 2.98 -28.73
CA PHE A 737 12.51 2.26 -28.53
C PHE A 737 12.15 1.53 -29.83
N ASP A 738 12.66 0.31 -29.97
CA ASP A 738 12.33 -0.61 -31.05
C ASP A 738 11.22 -1.57 -30.59
N LEU A 739 9.98 -1.11 -30.74
CA LEU A 739 8.79 -1.84 -30.28
C LEU A 739 8.54 -3.12 -31.10
N GLN A 740 8.96 -3.15 -32.37
CA GLN A 740 8.86 -4.33 -33.22
C GLN A 740 9.82 -5.42 -32.74
N LYS A 741 11.06 -5.07 -32.40
CA LYS A 741 12.02 -6.01 -31.80
C LYS A 741 11.52 -6.54 -30.46
N LEU A 742 10.94 -5.68 -29.61
CA LEU A 742 10.31 -6.11 -28.36
C LEU A 742 9.15 -7.09 -28.63
N HIS A 743 8.30 -6.80 -29.62
CA HIS A 743 7.24 -7.72 -30.03
C HIS A 743 7.77 -9.09 -30.48
N ALA A 744 8.81 -9.09 -31.32
CA ALA A 744 9.47 -10.31 -31.77
C ALA A 744 10.08 -11.10 -30.61
N ALA A 745 10.61 -10.44 -29.57
CA ALA A 745 11.14 -11.10 -28.39
C ALA A 745 10.07 -11.91 -27.64
N PHE A 746 8.84 -11.39 -27.52
CA PHE A 746 7.72 -12.15 -26.96
C PHE A 746 7.34 -13.36 -27.82
N LEU A 747 7.41 -13.25 -29.15
CA LEU A 747 6.99 -14.33 -30.03
C LEU A 747 8.05 -15.43 -30.23
N ASN A 748 9.32 -15.15 -29.91
CA ASN A 748 10.45 -16.04 -30.11
C ASN A 748 11.04 -16.57 -28.78
N ASP A 749 10.21 -16.67 -27.74
CA ASP A 749 10.55 -17.24 -26.42
C ASP A 749 11.75 -16.56 -25.71
N GLN A 750 12.04 -15.29 -26.03
CA GLN A 750 13.13 -14.53 -25.39
C GLN A 750 12.69 -13.92 -24.05
N ILE A 751 11.40 -13.60 -23.90
CA ILE A 751 10.83 -13.13 -22.62
C ILE A 751 10.38 -14.35 -21.81
N ASN A 752 10.89 -14.50 -20.58
CA ASN A 752 10.79 -15.74 -19.80
C ASN A 752 9.36 -16.20 -19.50
N ILE A 753 8.40 -15.26 -19.40
CA ILE A 753 6.99 -15.57 -19.12
C ILE A 753 6.32 -16.48 -20.17
N THR A 754 6.80 -16.45 -21.42
CA THR A 754 6.26 -17.21 -22.55
C THR A 754 6.24 -18.71 -22.30
N LYS A 755 7.25 -19.24 -21.60
CA LYS A 755 7.34 -20.66 -21.21
C LYS A 755 6.18 -21.08 -20.31
N ILE A 756 5.87 -20.25 -19.32
CA ILE A 756 4.76 -20.48 -18.39
C ILE A 756 3.42 -20.34 -19.13
N LEU A 757 3.26 -19.30 -19.96
CA LEU A 757 2.04 -19.11 -20.75
C LEU A 757 1.79 -20.29 -21.69
N GLY A 758 2.83 -20.85 -22.31
CA GLY A 758 2.71 -22.06 -23.13
C GLY A 758 2.19 -23.25 -22.35
N ALA A 759 2.74 -23.51 -21.16
CA ALA A 759 2.29 -24.58 -20.26
C ALA A 759 0.83 -24.37 -19.80
N LEU A 760 0.46 -23.14 -19.44
CA LEU A 760 -0.92 -22.80 -19.07
C LEU A 760 -1.89 -22.96 -20.25
N CYS A 761 -1.50 -22.52 -21.45
CA CYS A 761 -2.30 -22.68 -22.67
C CYS A 761 -2.56 -24.15 -23.00
N GLU A 762 -1.60 -25.05 -22.73
CA GLU A 762 -1.81 -26.48 -22.89
C GLU A 762 -2.87 -27.01 -21.93
N VAL A 763 -2.86 -26.58 -20.66
CA VAL A 763 -3.92 -26.91 -19.71
C VAL A 763 -5.26 -26.37 -20.21
N VAL A 764 -5.32 -25.11 -20.64
CA VAL A 764 -6.55 -24.53 -21.21
C VAL A 764 -7.03 -25.32 -22.44
N ALA A 765 -6.14 -25.83 -23.29
CA ALA A 765 -6.53 -26.67 -24.44
C ALA A 765 -7.03 -28.06 -24.02
N HIS A 766 -6.49 -28.61 -22.92
CA HIS A 766 -6.93 -29.88 -22.35
C HIS A 766 -8.35 -29.80 -21.77
N TYR A 767 -8.68 -28.68 -21.12
CA TYR A 767 -10.03 -28.42 -20.63
C TYR A 767 -10.88 -27.80 -21.75
N PRO A 768 -12.06 -28.34 -22.11
CA PRO A 768 -12.90 -27.82 -23.18
C PRO A 768 -13.61 -26.50 -22.81
N CYS A 769 -12.83 -25.44 -22.60
CA CYS A 769 -13.29 -24.14 -22.13
C CYS A 769 -14.12 -23.42 -23.20
N ASP A 770 -15.19 -22.75 -22.79
CA ASP A 770 -15.98 -21.90 -23.70
C ASP A 770 -15.28 -20.56 -23.95
N VAL A 771 -14.61 -20.00 -22.93
CA VAL A 771 -13.86 -18.74 -23.03
C VAL A 771 -12.61 -18.80 -22.17
N LEU A 772 -11.54 -18.16 -22.65
CA LEU A 772 -10.35 -17.82 -21.88
C LEU A 772 -10.31 -16.30 -21.65
N LEU A 773 -10.32 -15.89 -20.39
CA LEU A 773 -10.15 -14.52 -19.94
C LEU A 773 -8.68 -14.22 -19.63
N LEU A 774 -8.20 -13.05 -20.02
CA LEU A 774 -6.88 -12.53 -19.64
C LEU A 774 -7.04 -11.34 -18.70
N THR A 775 -6.46 -11.44 -17.50
CA THR A 775 -6.54 -10.40 -16.46
C THR A 775 -5.15 -10.00 -15.95
N GLY A 776 -5.11 -9.01 -15.05
CA GLY A 776 -3.86 -8.45 -14.54
C GLY A 776 -3.17 -7.48 -15.51
N ARG A 777 -2.34 -6.58 -14.97
CA ARG A 777 -1.79 -5.43 -15.73
C ARG A 777 -0.95 -5.85 -16.96
N PRO A 778 -0.02 -6.83 -16.88
CA PRO A 778 0.71 -7.36 -18.02
C PRO A 778 -0.14 -7.91 -19.18
N SER A 779 -1.41 -8.30 -18.97
CA SER A 779 -2.28 -8.75 -20.07
C SER A 779 -2.55 -7.66 -21.11
N ARG A 780 -2.25 -6.39 -20.78
CA ARG A 780 -2.28 -5.25 -21.70
C ARG A 780 -1.16 -5.26 -22.74
N LEU A 781 -0.10 -6.03 -22.53
CA LEU A 781 1.03 -6.06 -23.45
C LEU A 781 0.66 -6.82 -24.73
N PRO A 782 0.80 -6.21 -25.93
CA PRO A 782 0.42 -6.86 -27.19
C PRO A 782 1.12 -8.21 -27.40
N GLY A 783 2.35 -8.36 -26.93
CA GLY A 783 3.14 -9.60 -27.03
C GLY A 783 2.54 -10.76 -26.26
N ILE A 784 1.95 -10.52 -25.09
CA ILE A 784 1.27 -11.55 -24.29
C ILE A 784 0.06 -12.07 -25.05
N GLN A 785 -0.80 -11.17 -25.52
CA GLN A 785 -2.01 -11.57 -26.23
C GLN A 785 -1.69 -12.24 -27.58
N ALA A 786 -0.68 -11.73 -28.30
CA ALA A 786 -0.22 -12.32 -29.55
C ALA A 786 0.40 -13.71 -29.34
N PHE A 787 1.19 -13.91 -28.29
CA PHE A 787 1.75 -15.21 -27.95
C PHE A 787 0.65 -16.24 -27.64
N ILE A 788 -0.32 -15.90 -26.79
CA ILE A 788 -1.43 -16.80 -26.45
C ILE A 788 -2.24 -17.14 -27.72
N ARG A 789 -2.54 -16.16 -28.58
CA ARG A 789 -3.21 -16.39 -29.86
C ARG A 789 -2.38 -17.22 -30.84
N LYS A 790 -1.04 -17.13 -30.80
CA LYS A 790 -0.12 -17.94 -31.61
C LYS A 790 -0.15 -19.42 -31.21
N VAL A 791 -0.28 -19.71 -29.91
CA VAL A 791 -0.33 -21.09 -29.38
C VAL A 791 -1.73 -21.72 -29.55
N LEU A 792 -2.76 -20.91 -29.78
CA LEU A 792 -4.15 -21.34 -30.07
C LEU A 792 -4.74 -22.30 -29.02
N PRO A 793 -4.75 -21.96 -27.71
CA PRO A 793 -5.44 -22.79 -26.71
C PRO A 793 -6.95 -22.88 -26.96
N LEU A 794 -7.53 -21.85 -27.59
CA LEU A 794 -8.91 -21.74 -28.03
C LEU A 794 -8.97 -20.96 -29.35
N PRO A 795 -10.09 -21.02 -30.11
CA PRO A 795 -10.31 -20.12 -31.23
C PRO A 795 -10.13 -18.63 -30.82
N PRO A 796 -9.48 -17.77 -31.62
CA PRO A 796 -9.15 -16.40 -31.22
C PRO A 796 -10.33 -15.55 -30.71
N GLY A 797 -11.54 -15.77 -31.25
CA GLY A 797 -12.75 -15.06 -30.80
C GLY A 797 -13.26 -15.46 -29.41
N ARG A 798 -12.70 -16.51 -28.80
CA ARG A 798 -12.99 -16.98 -27.44
C ARG A 798 -11.86 -16.65 -26.44
N ILE A 799 -10.87 -15.86 -26.85
CA ILE A 799 -9.78 -15.37 -26.00
C ILE A 799 -10.00 -13.87 -25.77
N LEU A 800 -10.47 -13.52 -24.58
CA LEU A 800 -10.91 -12.17 -24.24
C LEU A 800 -9.98 -11.55 -23.19
N ALA A 801 -9.30 -10.46 -23.55
CA ALA A 801 -8.61 -9.64 -22.56
C ALA A 801 -9.62 -8.72 -21.87
N LEU A 802 -9.58 -8.63 -20.54
CA LEU A 802 -10.47 -7.73 -19.80
C LEU A 802 -10.02 -6.26 -19.86
N GLN A 803 -8.83 -5.98 -20.39
CA GLN A 803 -8.46 -4.60 -20.74
C GLN A 803 -9.45 -4.02 -21.75
N ASN A 804 -9.94 -2.80 -21.48
CA ASN A 804 -10.89 -2.07 -22.33
C ASN A 804 -12.24 -2.78 -22.51
N TYR A 805 -12.49 -3.87 -21.77
CA TYR A 805 -13.77 -4.55 -21.77
C TYR A 805 -14.84 -3.62 -21.18
N ARG A 806 -16.00 -3.58 -21.84
CA ARG A 806 -17.08 -2.64 -21.53
C ARG A 806 -17.93 -3.22 -20.41
N THR A 807 -17.84 -2.62 -19.24
CA THR A 807 -18.60 -3.01 -18.04
C THR A 807 -19.78 -2.08 -17.77
N GLY A 808 -19.71 -0.82 -18.17
CA GLY A 808 -20.69 0.19 -17.79
C GLY A 808 -20.30 0.95 -16.52
N GLY A 809 -21.27 1.69 -15.95
CA GLY A 809 -21.02 2.60 -14.82
C GLY A 809 -20.92 1.92 -13.44
N TRP A 810 -21.27 0.64 -13.33
CA TRP A 810 -21.25 -0.08 -12.05
C TRP A 810 -19.82 -0.43 -11.58
N TYR A 811 -18.86 -0.49 -12.51
CA TYR A 811 -17.49 -0.93 -12.22
C TYR A 811 -16.69 0.19 -11.54
N PRO A 812 -16.23 0.05 -10.28
CA PRO A 812 -15.73 1.18 -9.47
C PRO A 812 -14.52 1.90 -10.07
N PHE A 813 -13.66 1.18 -10.79
CA PHE A 813 -12.44 1.71 -11.41
C PHE A 813 -12.62 2.09 -12.88
N HIS A 814 -13.86 2.23 -13.37
CA HIS A 814 -14.10 2.40 -14.79
C HIS A 814 -13.50 3.70 -15.32
N LYS A 815 -13.04 3.69 -16.57
CA LYS A 815 -12.84 4.91 -17.36
C LYS A 815 -13.72 4.82 -18.60
N ASN A 816 -14.64 5.77 -18.75
CA ASN A 816 -15.62 5.77 -19.84
C ASN A 816 -16.41 4.45 -19.98
N GLY A 817 -16.81 3.86 -18.83
CA GLY A 817 -17.56 2.60 -18.78
C GLY A 817 -16.76 1.35 -19.18
N ARG A 818 -15.43 1.41 -19.15
CA ARG A 818 -14.53 0.30 -19.48
C ARG A 818 -13.52 0.04 -18.37
N ILE A 819 -13.02 -1.19 -18.30
CA ILE A 819 -11.90 -1.57 -17.43
C ILE A 819 -10.59 -1.01 -18.02
N ASP A 820 -10.03 0.03 -17.41
CA ASP A 820 -8.72 0.56 -17.82
C ASP A 820 -7.57 -0.29 -17.28
N ASP A 821 -7.54 -0.58 -15.98
CA ASP A 821 -6.49 -1.39 -15.36
C ASP A 821 -7.04 -2.76 -14.93
N PRO A 822 -6.70 -3.86 -15.64
CA PRO A 822 -7.18 -5.19 -15.30
C PRO A 822 -6.69 -5.71 -13.95
N LYS A 823 -5.75 -5.04 -13.25
CA LYS A 823 -5.45 -5.41 -11.85
C LYS A 823 -6.67 -5.25 -10.93
N SER A 824 -7.55 -4.30 -11.24
CA SER A 824 -8.74 -4.04 -10.42
C SER A 824 -9.77 -5.18 -10.42
N THR A 825 -9.70 -6.14 -11.35
CA THR A 825 -10.73 -7.19 -11.50
C THR A 825 -10.78 -8.13 -10.30
N ALA A 826 -9.64 -8.35 -9.62
CA ALA A 826 -9.59 -9.17 -8.41
C ALA A 826 -10.40 -8.52 -7.26
N SER A 827 -10.13 -7.26 -6.92
CA SER A 827 -10.91 -6.52 -5.92
C SER A 827 -12.39 -6.40 -6.29
N VAL A 828 -12.71 -6.12 -7.56
CA VAL A 828 -14.12 -5.98 -7.99
C VAL A 828 -14.85 -7.32 -7.95
N GLY A 829 -14.20 -8.42 -8.36
CA GLY A 829 -14.79 -9.75 -8.25
C GLY A 829 -14.99 -10.18 -6.79
N ALA A 830 -14.05 -9.88 -5.90
CA ALA A 830 -14.21 -10.12 -4.47
C ALA A 830 -15.34 -9.27 -3.85
N MET A 831 -15.50 -8.01 -4.29
CA MET A 831 -16.68 -7.20 -3.95
C MET A 831 -17.97 -7.90 -4.40
N LEU A 832 -18.03 -8.41 -5.64
CA LEU A 832 -19.21 -9.15 -6.12
C LEU A 832 -19.47 -10.42 -5.30
N CYS A 833 -18.44 -11.19 -4.94
CA CYS A 833 -18.58 -12.36 -4.06
C CYS A 833 -19.19 -11.99 -2.71
N LEU A 834 -18.74 -10.88 -2.11
CA LEU A 834 -19.24 -10.36 -0.85
C LEU A 834 -20.70 -9.92 -0.96
N LEU A 835 -21.03 -9.13 -1.99
CA LEU A 835 -22.39 -8.66 -2.23
C LEU A 835 -23.35 -9.82 -2.52
N CYS A 836 -22.92 -10.85 -3.25
CA CYS A 836 -23.70 -12.05 -3.50
C CYS A 836 -23.90 -12.89 -2.23
N ALA A 837 -22.86 -13.02 -1.38
CA ALA A 837 -22.96 -13.69 -0.10
C ALA A 837 -23.98 -13.01 0.85
N ASN A 838 -24.14 -11.70 0.71
CA ASN A 838 -25.10 -10.90 1.46
C ASN A 838 -26.47 -10.75 0.77
N HIS A 839 -26.67 -11.37 -0.39
CA HIS A 839 -27.88 -11.26 -1.22
C HIS A 839 -28.23 -9.81 -1.63
N SER A 840 -27.22 -8.95 -1.79
CA SER A 840 -27.36 -7.51 -2.04
C SER A 840 -27.30 -7.12 -3.54
N VAL A 841 -27.22 -8.11 -4.43
CA VAL A 841 -27.17 -7.92 -5.88
C VAL A 841 -28.52 -8.33 -6.50
N PRO A 842 -29.30 -7.39 -7.05
CA PRO A 842 -30.56 -7.71 -7.72
C PRO A 842 -30.33 -8.54 -8.99
N ASN A 843 -31.23 -9.51 -9.22
CA ASN A 843 -31.32 -10.34 -10.43
C ASN A 843 -30.03 -11.11 -10.80
N PHE A 844 -29.11 -11.30 -9.85
CA PHE A 844 -27.87 -12.06 -10.05
C PHE A 844 -27.58 -12.92 -8.82
N TYR A 845 -27.84 -14.23 -8.94
CA TYR A 845 -27.78 -15.15 -7.81
C TYR A 845 -26.56 -16.08 -7.90
N PHE A 846 -25.40 -15.60 -7.49
CA PHE A 846 -24.16 -16.37 -7.50
C PHE A 846 -23.90 -17.07 -6.16
N ARG A 847 -23.63 -18.38 -6.17
CA ARG A 847 -23.32 -19.16 -4.96
C ARG A 847 -21.83 -19.05 -4.60
N SER A 848 -21.42 -17.91 -4.04
CA SER A 848 -20.01 -17.66 -3.67
C SER A 848 -19.44 -18.63 -2.64
N SER A 849 -20.27 -19.23 -1.78
CA SER A 849 -19.86 -20.26 -0.80
C SER A 849 -19.36 -21.57 -1.41
N ALA A 850 -19.58 -21.79 -2.72
CA ALA A 850 -19.06 -22.94 -3.43
C ALA A 850 -17.60 -22.75 -3.89
N LEU A 851 -17.07 -21.51 -3.89
CA LEU A 851 -15.67 -21.22 -4.14
C LEU A 851 -14.85 -21.51 -2.88
N LYS A 852 -14.39 -22.75 -2.74
CA LYS A 852 -13.55 -23.17 -1.61
C LYS A 852 -12.09 -23.29 -2.02
N PRO A 853 -11.15 -22.73 -1.25
CA PRO A 853 -9.74 -22.90 -1.53
C PRO A 853 -9.31 -24.35 -1.23
N TYR A 854 -8.40 -24.87 -2.06
CA TYR A 854 -7.74 -26.17 -1.86
C TYR A 854 -6.27 -26.09 -2.25
N SER A 855 -5.45 -26.99 -1.69
CA SER A 855 -4.01 -26.99 -1.90
C SER A 855 -3.63 -27.43 -3.31
N THR A 856 -2.72 -26.69 -3.94
CA THR A 856 -2.08 -27.08 -5.22
C THR A 856 -0.85 -27.97 -5.01
N VAL A 857 -0.43 -28.17 -3.76
CA VAL A 857 0.69 -29.02 -3.38
C VAL A 857 0.32 -30.49 -3.57
N LYS A 858 0.75 -31.09 -4.70
CA LYS A 858 0.48 -32.50 -5.03
C LYS A 858 1.72 -33.38 -4.99
N ASN A 859 2.82 -32.90 -5.54
CA ASN A 859 4.08 -33.63 -5.58
C ASN A 859 5.17 -32.78 -4.94
N ILE A 860 5.73 -33.21 -3.80
CA ILE A 860 6.83 -32.53 -3.11
C ILE A 860 8.12 -33.30 -3.38
N GLY A 861 9.22 -32.59 -3.64
CA GLY A 861 10.51 -33.19 -3.93
C GLY A 861 11.67 -32.21 -3.87
N VAL A 862 12.88 -32.70 -4.17
CA VAL A 862 14.07 -31.86 -4.29
C VAL A 862 13.95 -31.02 -5.57
N ILE A 863 14.07 -29.70 -5.42
CA ILE A 863 13.98 -28.75 -6.52
C ILE A 863 15.38 -28.31 -6.97
N ASP A 864 15.62 -28.35 -8.29
CA ASP A 864 16.92 -27.98 -8.87
C ASP A 864 17.09 -26.46 -9.03
N LEU A 865 18.23 -26.04 -9.59
CA LEU A 865 18.56 -24.62 -9.82
C LEU A 865 17.68 -23.96 -10.90
N ASN A 866 17.01 -24.75 -11.75
CA ASN A 866 16.08 -24.27 -12.77
C ASN A 866 14.62 -24.27 -12.25
N ASN A 867 14.43 -24.53 -10.95
CA ASN A 867 13.13 -24.68 -10.31
C ASN A 867 12.27 -25.79 -10.95
N VAL A 868 12.91 -26.92 -11.24
CA VAL A 868 12.27 -28.16 -11.72
C VAL A 868 12.48 -29.28 -10.69
N ILE A 869 11.47 -30.12 -10.53
CA ILE A 869 11.57 -31.39 -9.77
C ILE A 869 11.54 -32.51 -10.80
N LYS A 870 12.58 -33.33 -10.90
CA LYS A 870 12.53 -34.50 -11.79
C LYS A 870 11.72 -35.61 -11.13
N ASP A 871 11.17 -36.54 -11.91
CA ASP A 871 10.36 -37.62 -11.36
C ASP A 871 11.09 -38.44 -10.28
N ALA A 872 12.38 -38.70 -10.47
CA ALA A 872 13.24 -39.40 -9.51
C ALA A 872 13.48 -38.63 -8.20
N ASP A 873 13.29 -37.32 -8.20
CA ASP A 873 13.51 -36.43 -7.05
C ASP A 873 12.20 -36.14 -6.27
N VAL A 874 11.07 -36.72 -6.71
CA VAL A 874 9.77 -36.61 -6.01
C VAL A 874 9.76 -37.50 -4.78
N LEU A 875 9.59 -36.89 -3.61
CA LEU A 875 9.53 -37.56 -2.32
C LEU A 875 8.10 -38.00 -1.96
N TYR A 876 7.14 -37.07 -2.08
CA TYR A 876 5.72 -37.31 -1.81
C TYR A 876 4.92 -37.13 -3.09
N ARG A 877 4.02 -38.07 -3.41
CA ARG A 877 3.17 -38.07 -4.60
C ARG A 877 1.70 -37.99 -4.24
N ASP A 878 0.90 -37.40 -5.12
CA ASP A 878 -0.56 -37.37 -5.04
C ASP A 878 -1.13 -36.94 -3.68
N ILE A 879 -0.49 -35.95 -3.06
CA ILE A 879 -0.89 -35.42 -1.75
C ILE A 879 -2.37 -35.02 -1.77
N GLN A 880 -3.11 -35.53 -0.78
CA GLN A 880 -4.52 -35.21 -0.58
C GLN A 880 -4.67 -34.08 0.45
N SER A 881 -5.82 -33.42 0.42
CA SER A 881 -6.19 -32.43 1.42
C SER A 881 -7.39 -32.91 2.23
N GLU A 882 -7.31 -32.78 3.55
CA GLU A 882 -8.35 -33.13 4.53
C GLU A 882 -8.47 -31.94 5.49
N ASP A 883 -9.69 -31.43 5.73
CA ASP A 883 -9.95 -30.22 6.53
C ASP A 883 -9.05 -29.01 6.17
N TYR A 884 -8.88 -28.78 4.87
CA TYR A 884 -8.03 -27.72 4.30
C TYR A 884 -6.53 -27.86 4.60
N LYS A 885 -6.08 -29.01 5.11
CA LYS A 885 -4.68 -29.33 5.36
C LYS A 885 -4.16 -30.42 4.44
N ILE A 886 -2.87 -30.41 4.13
CA ILE A 886 -2.24 -31.52 3.42
C ILE A 886 -2.09 -32.74 4.32
N LYS A 887 -2.24 -33.93 3.74
CA LYS A 887 -1.92 -35.20 4.37
C LYS A 887 -0.76 -35.85 3.64
N LEU A 888 0.37 -36.01 4.33
CA LEU A 888 1.53 -36.67 3.75
C LEU A 888 1.22 -38.17 3.54
N PRO A 889 1.50 -38.73 2.35
CA PRO A 889 1.26 -40.14 2.10
C PRO A 889 2.23 -41.02 2.88
N GLU A 890 1.71 -42.12 3.43
CA GLU A 890 2.47 -43.16 4.10
C GLU A 890 2.74 -44.34 3.15
N ILE A 891 3.88 -45.00 3.34
CA ILE A 891 4.29 -46.22 2.64
C ILE A 891 4.27 -47.36 3.65
N GLY A 892 3.63 -48.48 3.30
CA GLY A 892 3.50 -49.66 4.16
C GLY A 892 2.05 -50.04 4.46
N THR A 893 1.84 -50.99 5.36
CA THR A 893 0.50 -51.44 5.79
C THR A 893 0.46 -51.65 7.31
N GLY A 894 -0.63 -51.23 7.97
CA GLY A 894 -0.79 -51.41 9.41
C GLY A 894 0.09 -50.47 10.23
N ASP A 895 0.51 -50.91 11.41
CA ASP A 895 1.31 -50.10 12.35
C ASP A 895 2.74 -49.77 11.85
N ASP A 896 3.20 -50.43 10.78
CA ASP A 896 4.51 -50.21 10.15
C ASP A 896 4.46 -49.17 9.01
N ALA A 897 3.28 -48.61 8.69
CA ALA A 897 3.14 -47.59 7.66
C ALA A 897 3.79 -46.27 8.13
N ASP A 898 4.62 -45.65 7.27
CA ASP A 898 5.30 -44.41 7.63
C ASP A 898 5.60 -43.53 6.41
N THR A 899 5.88 -42.25 6.66
CA THR A 899 6.23 -41.29 5.61
C THR A 899 7.57 -41.63 4.92
N PRO A 900 7.70 -41.44 3.59
CA PRO A 900 8.97 -41.60 2.89
C PRO A 900 10.11 -40.76 3.49
N GLN A 901 11.32 -41.29 3.41
CA GLN A 901 12.55 -40.65 3.90
C GLN A 901 13.29 -39.90 2.78
N LEU A 902 13.70 -38.67 3.04
CA LEU A 902 14.57 -37.89 2.15
C LEU A 902 16.05 -38.17 2.46
N GLU A 903 16.82 -38.55 1.45
CA GLU A 903 18.27 -38.67 1.55
C GLU A 903 18.96 -37.30 1.48
N MET A 904 19.55 -36.84 2.58
CA MET A 904 20.25 -35.56 2.70
C MET A 904 21.76 -35.77 2.84
N ARG A 905 22.52 -35.21 1.89
CA ARG A 905 24.00 -35.20 1.86
C ARG A 905 24.61 -33.79 2.04
N GLY A 906 23.76 -32.78 2.13
CA GLY A 906 24.10 -31.36 2.09
C GLY A 906 22.83 -30.53 2.25
N ASP A 907 22.96 -29.21 2.21
CA ASP A 907 21.80 -28.32 2.19
C ASP A 907 20.97 -28.57 0.92
N LEU A 908 19.65 -28.64 1.05
CA LEU A 908 18.71 -28.96 -0.03
C LEU A 908 17.61 -27.91 -0.11
N ARG A 909 17.09 -27.67 -1.32
CA ARG A 909 15.82 -26.96 -1.53
C ARG A 909 14.75 -28.00 -1.82
N LEU A 910 13.58 -27.82 -1.20
CA LEU A 910 12.39 -28.59 -1.48
C LEU A 910 11.36 -27.67 -2.15
N GLY A 911 10.66 -28.21 -3.14
CA GLY A 911 9.57 -27.53 -3.81
C GLY A 911 8.40 -28.46 -4.02
N PHE A 912 7.38 -27.95 -4.73
CA PHE A 912 6.26 -28.76 -5.16
C PHE A 912 5.85 -28.46 -6.60
N ARG A 913 5.15 -29.42 -7.22
CA ARG A 913 4.44 -29.24 -8.49
C ARG A 913 3.06 -29.88 -8.43
N GLN A 914 2.07 -29.28 -9.09
CA GLN A 914 0.72 -29.82 -9.11
C GLN A 914 0.59 -31.02 -10.05
N LEU A 915 1.14 -30.93 -11.26
CA LEU A 915 1.11 -32.01 -12.25
C LEU A 915 2.34 -32.91 -12.15
N ALA A 916 2.18 -34.20 -12.45
CA ALA A 916 3.27 -35.18 -12.41
C ALA A 916 4.30 -35.05 -13.55
N ALA A 917 4.06 -34.16 -14.52
CA ALA A 917 4.93 -34.01 -15.69
C ALA A 917 6.25 -33.30 -15.34
N ASP A 918 7.37 -33.88 -15.79
CA ASP A 918 8.74 -33.37 -15.55
C ASP A 918 9.02 -31.94 -15.99
N ARG A 919 8.36 -31.50 -17.06
CA ARG A 919 8.49 -30.12 -17.55
C ARG A 919 7.58 -29.11 -16.84
N TRP A 920 6.66 -29.55 -15.98
CA TRP A 920 5.81 -28.63 -15.22
C TRP A 920 6.68 -27.91 -14.20
N ALA A 921 6.68 -26.57 -14.25
CA ALA A 921 7.53 -25.78 -13.37
C ALA A 921 7.16 -26.04 -11.90
N ALA A 922 8.17 -26.15 -11.05
CA ALA A 922 8.00 -26.36 -9.63
C ALA A 922 8.12 -25.03 -8.86
N SER A 923 7.35 -24.93 -7.78
CA SER A 923 7.39 -23.80 -6.86
C SER A 923 8.24 -24.16 -5.64
N PRO A 924 9.22 -23.32 -5.26
CA PRO A 924 9.98 -23.51 -4.03
C PRO A 924 9.07 -23.47 -2.79
N LEU A 925 9.39 -24.28 -1.79
CA LEU A 925 8.60 -24.39 -0.57
C LEU A 925 9.46 -24.32 0.70
N TYR A 926 10.51 -25.13 0.79
CA TYR A 926 11.39 -25.17 1.96
C TYR A 926 12.87 -25.15 1.58
N THR A 927 13.69 -24.72 2.52
CA THR A 927 15.14 -24.95 2.53
C THR A 927 15.49 -25.80 3.75
N LEU A 928 16.13 -26.94 3.51
CA LEU A 928 16.63 -27.85 4.55
C LEU A 928 18.14 -27.67 4.68
N ARG A 929 18.61 -27.24 5.86
CA ARG A 929 20.02 -26.96 6.11
C ARG A 929 20.53 -27.66 7.35
N PHE A 930 21.83 -27.88 7.37
CA PHE A 930 22.52 -28.16 8.63
C PHE A 930 22.63 -26.87 9.45
N THR A 931 22.27 -26.95 10.73
CA THR A 931 22.67 -25.91 11.70
C THR A 931 24.21 -25.91 11.82
N LYS A 932 24.78 -24.89 12.46
CA LYS A 932 26.23 -24.86 12.72
C LYS A 932 26.71 -26.14 13.43
N ALA A 933 25.97 -26.57 14.46
CA ALA A 933 26.27 -27.78 15.21
C ALA A 933 26.10 -29.06 14.34
N GLY A 934 25.03 -29.13 13.56
CA GLY A 934 24.80 -30.25 12.65
C GLY A 934 25.87 -30.37 11.58
N ARG A 935 26.36 -29.24 11.05
CA ARG A 935 27.42 -29.19 10.04
C ARG A 935 28.75 -29.69 10.61
N GLU A 936 29.12 -29.25 11.82
CA GLU A 936 30.31 -29.74 12.51
C GLU A 936 30.25 -31.24 12.84
N LYS A 937 29.05 -31.76 13.16
CA LYS A 937 28.80 -33.19 13.34
C LYS A 937 28.96 -33.94 12.02
N PHE A 938 28.31 -33.47 10.96
CA PHE A 938 28.34 -34.11 9.64
C PHE A 938 29.74 -34.13 9.03
N SER A 939 30.53 -33.07 9.17
CA SER A 939 31.92 -33.02 8.69
C SER A 939 32.87 -34.02 9.38
N ARG A 940 32.49 -34.53 10.57
CA ARG A 940 33.26 -35.57 11.31
C ARG A 940 32.66 -36.96 11.17
N ALA A 941 31.48 -37.08 10.53
CA ALA A 941 30.76 -38.33 10.44
C ALA A 941 31.44 -39.28 9.45
N ILE A 942 31.51 -40.56 9.83
CA ILE A 942 32.06 -41.65 9.02
C ILE A 942 30.92 -42.62 8.74
N GLY A 943 30.59 -42.77 7.46
CA GLY A 943 29.58 -43.74 7.03
C GLY A 943 30.02 -45.17 7.31
N GLU A 944 29.06 -46.03 7.60
CA GLU A 944 29.29 -47.46 7.79
C GLU A 944 30.00 -48.07 6.58
N ASN A 945 30.89 -49.03 6.84
CA ASN A 945 31.66 -49.75 5.82
C ASN A 945 32.49 -48.87 4.86
N GLY A 946 32.88 -47.67 5.30
CA GLY A 946 33.66 -46.71 4.49
C GLY A 946 32.83 -45.95 3.46
N SER A 947 31.50 -45.99 3.55
CA SER A 947 30.60 -45.19 2.70
C SER A 947 30.61 -43.70 3.09
N ALA A 948 30.10 -42.85 2.20
CA ALA A 948 29.90 -41.44 2.50
C ALA A 948 28.79 -41.26 3.55
N PRO A 949 28.93 -40.31 4.50
CA PRO A 949 27.88 -40.02 5.48
C PRO A 949 26.61 -39.49 4.79
N LEU A 950 25.46 -39.93 5.28
CA LEU A 950 24.14 -39.62 4.75
C LEU A 950 23.13 -39.55 5.91
N LEU A 951 22.22 -38.59 5.83
CA LEU A 951 21.02 -38.54 6.66
C LEU A 951 19.79 -38.96 5.87
N LYS A 952 18.85 -39.62 6.54
CA LYS A 952 17.52 -39.94 6.05
C LYS A 952 16.51 -39.19 6.92
N VAL A 953 15.83 -38.21 6.34
CA VAL A 953 15.00 -37.24 7.06
C VAL A 953 13.53 -37.52 6.77
N ARG A 954 12.70 -37.61 7.82
CA ARG A 954 11.24 -37.69 7.72
C ARG A 954 10.59 -36.36 8.10
N PHE A 955 9.51 -36.02 7.41
CA PHE A 955 8.73 -34.82 7.68
C PHE A 955 7.35 -35.16 8.24
N GLU A 956 6.79 -34.22 8.99
CA GLU A 956 5.40 -34.23 9.44
C GLU A 956 4.79 -32.84 9.24
N VAL A 957 3.46 -32.78 9.19
CA VAL A 957 2.75 -31.49 9.27
C VAL A 957 2.82 -31.01 10.71
N LYS A 958 3.43 -29.83 10.92
CA LYS A 958 3.64 -29.23 12.23
C LYS A 958 2.28 -29.03 12.92
N PRO A 959 2.11 -29.52 14.16
CA PRO A 959 0.93 -29.21 14.94
C PRO A 959 0.77 -27.69 15.09
N ALA A 960 -0.46 -27.19 15.00
CA ALA A 960 -0.73 -25.78 15.21
C ALA A 960 -0.25 -25.37 16.62
N ASP A 961 0.46 -24.25 16.72
CA ASP A 961 0.85 -23.71 18.01
C ASP A 961 -0.36 -23.14 18.76
N LYS A 962 -0.13 -22.65 19.98
CA LYS A 962 -1.20 -22.15 20.87
C LYS A 962 -1.90 -20.94 20.25
N TYR A 963 -1.16 -20.03 19.62
CA TYR A 963 -1.70 -18.83 18.98
C TYR A 963 -2.52 -19.19 17.73
N THR A 964 -1.97 -19.99 16.83
CA THR A 964 -2.63 -20.51 15.61
C THR A 964 -3.94 -21.21 15.96
N ARG A 965 -3.94 -22.07 17.00
CA ARG A 965 -5.16 -22.76 17.48
C ARG A 965 -6.18 -21.80 18.05
N LYS A 966 -5.73 -20.83 18.86
CA LYS A 966 -6.61 -19.80 19.41
C LYS A 966 -7.32 -19.05 18.29
N GLN A 967 -6.61 -18.67 17.24
CA GLN A 967 -7.11 -17.86 16.12
C GLN A 967 -7.82 -18.67 15.01
N ASP A 968 -8.06 -19.97 15.21
CA ASP A 968 -8.64 -20.91 14.22
C ASP A 968 -7.93 -20.85 12.85
N LEU A 969 -6.62 -20.65 12.87
CA LEU A 969 -5.79 -20.57 11.66
C LEU A 969 -5.43 -21.97 11.16
N VAL A 970 -5.60 -22.20 9.87
CA VAL A 970 -5.19 -23.44 9.20
C VAL A 970 -3.80 -23.28 8.60
N SER A 971 -2.85 -24.12 8.99
CA SER A 971 -1.47 -24.13 8.47
C SER A 971 -1.01 -25.55 8.13
N ASP A 972 -0.26 -25.65 7.03
CA ASP A 972 0.36 -26.88 6.49
C ASP A 972 1.89 -26.84 6.61
N ARG A 973 2.42 -26.09 7.57
CA ARG A 973 3.87 -25.95 7.74
C ARG A 973 4.47 -27.31 8.08
N LEU A 974 5.51 -27.74 7.36
CA LEU A 974 6.23 -28.97 7.67
C LEU A 974 7.26 -28.76 8.78
N SER A 975 7.52 -29.82 9.55
CA SER A 975 8.65 -29.92 10.48
C SER A 975 9.39 -31.24 10.29
N VAL A 976 10.66 -31.27 10.71
CA VAL A 976 11.45 -32.51 10.75
C VAL A 976 10.93 -33.37 11.92
N ARG A 977 10.38 -34.54 11.59
CA ARG A 977 9.88 -35.51 12.57
C ARG A 977 11.02 -36.35 13.15
N ASP A 978 11.84 -36.91 12.26
CA ASP A 978 12.86 -37.88 12.61
C ASP A 978 14.06 -37.85 11.65
N ILE A 979 15.22 -38.29 12.13
CA ILE A 979 16.45 -38.45 11.34
C ILE A 979 17.07 -39.81 11.65
N GLU A 980 17.29 -40.60 10.61
CA GLU A 980 18.20 -41.74 10.64
C GLU A 980 19.52 -41.38 9.94
N SER A 981 20.63 -42.01 10.33
CA SER A 981 21.92 -41.82 9.67
C SER A 981 22.59 -43.16 9.42
N ASN A 982 23.44 -43.23 8.39
CA ASN A 982 24.34 -44.37 8.16
C ASN A 982 25.69 -44.18 8.87
N CYS A 983 25.76 -43.33 9.88
CA CYS A 983 27.01 -42.89 10.50
C CYS A 983 27.28 -43.68 11.78
N SER A 984 28.47 -44.27 11.89
CA SER A 984 28.81 -45.15 13.03
C SER A 984 29.33 -44.40 14.27
N ASN A 985 29.78 -43.16 14.10
CA ASN A 985 30.51 -42.41 15.12
C ASN A 985 29.82 -41.13 15.61
N VAL A 986 28.68 -40.76 15.03
CA VAL A 986 27.96 -39.51 15.35
C VAL A 986 26.45 -39.73 15.30
N ASN A 987 25.75 -39.23 16.33
CA ASN A 987 24.29 -39.18 16.35
C ASN A 987 23.78 -37.77 16.04
N PHE A 988 22.69 -37.71 15.29
CA PHE A 988 22.03 -36.46 14.89
C PHE A 988 20.72 -36.27 15.64
N ASN A 989 20.37 -35.02 15.90
CA ASN A 989 19.13 -34.62 16.54
C ASN A 989 18.32 -33.72 15.59
N PRO A 990 17.03 -34.03 15.35
CA PRO A 990 16.20 -33.30 14.38
C PRO A 990 16.01 -31.83 14.68
N ARG A 991 16.04 -31.43 15.96
CA ARG A 991 15.77 -30.04 16.37
C ARG A 991 17.02 -29.18 16.49
N SER A 992 18.17 -29.79 16.81
CA SER A 992 19.41 -29.02 17.02
C SER A 992 20.37 -29.06 15.83
N ASP A 993 20.30 -30.10 15.00
CA ASP A 993 21.29 -30.33 13.94
C ASP A 993 20.77 -29.99 12.54
N LEU A 994 19.45 -30.03 12.33
CA LEU A 994 18.82 -29.60 11.08
C LEU A 994 17.88 -28.42 11.32
N GLU A 995 17.74 -27.61 10.27
CA GLU A 995 16.78 -26.51 10.19
C GLU A 995 15.97 -26.67 8.90
N LEU A 996 14.65 -26.76 9.04
CA LEU A 996 13.71 -26.73 7.91
C LEU A 996 13.01 -25.37 7.92
N GLU A 997 13.43 -24.50 7.02
CA GLU A 997 12.94 -23.13 6.91
C GLU A 997 11.98 -23.03 5.74
N LEU A 998 10.80 -22.42 5.94
CA LEU A 998 9.91 -22.09 4.83
C LEU A 998 10.65 -21.09 3.94
N ASN A 999 10.78 -21.37 2.65
CA ASN A 999 11.43 -20.46 1.72
C ASN A 999 10.81 -20.64 0.34
N THR A 1000 9.96 -19.69 -0.01
CA THR A 1000 9.17 -19.74 -1.24
C THR A 1000 9.80 -18.88 -2.35
N MET A 1001 11.01 -18.36 -2.18
CA MET A 1001 11.69 -17.55 -3.20
C MET A 1001 12.23 -18.39 -4.35
N LEU A 1002 12.10 -17.86 -5.58
CA LEU A 1002 12.60 -18.49 -6.80
C LEU A 1002 14.12 -18.59 -6.86
N ASP A 1003 14.84 -17.64 -6.26
CA ASP A 1003 16.30 -17.60 -6.34
C ASP A 1003 16.92 -18.85 -5.69
N ALA A 1004 17.85 -19.45 -6.43
CA ALA A 1004 18.56 -20.66 -6.04
C ALA A 1004 19.76 -20.38 -5.13
N GLY A 1005 20.10 -19.11 -4.88
CA GLY A 1005 21.16 -18.70 -3.96
C GLY A 1005 20.85 -19.07 -2.50
N LEU A 1006 21.72 -19.88 -1.88
CA LEU A 1006 21.60 -20.26 -0.45
C LEU A 1006 22.11 -19.16 0.53
N SER A 1007 22.53 -17.99 0.04
CA SER A 1007 23.04 -16.86 0.85
C SER A 1007 22.22 -15.58 0.64
N GLU A 1008 21.89 -14.88 1.73
CA GLU A 1008 21.18 -13.58 1.83
C GLU A 1008 20.43 -13.14 0.55
N THR A 1009 19.32 -13.83 0.26
CA THR A 1009 18.47 -13.62 -0.92
C THR A 1009 17.79 -12.25 -0.86
N LYS A 1010 18.19 -11.34 -1.75
CA LYS A 1010 17.53 -10.04 -1.98
C LYS A 1010 16.98 -9.98 -3.39
N TYR A 1011 15.67 -9.78 -3.53
CA TYR A 1011 15.01 -9.59 -4.82
C TYR A 1011 15.62 -8.40 -5.58
N TRP A 1012 15.61 -8.40 -6.91
CA TRP A 1012 16.32 -7.40 -7.74
C TRP A 1012 15.86 -5.94 -7.50
N LEU A 1013 14.60 -5.73 -7.11
CA LEU A 1013 14.09 -4.40 -6.70
C LEU A 1013 14.67 -3.93 -5.36
N ASP A 1014 15.10 -4.86 -4.51
CA ASP A 1014 15.70 -4.60 -3.20
C ASP A 1014 17.24 -4.55 -3.28
N SER A 1015 17.87 -5.38 -4.11
CA SER A 1015 19.33 -5.41 -4.29
C SER A 1015 19.84 -4.39 -5.31
N GLY A 1016 19.01 -4.00 -6.29
CA GLY A 1016 19.42 -3.20 -7.45
C GLY A 1016 20.25 -3.95 -8.48
N SER A 1017 20.46 -5.26 -8.29
CA SER A 1017 21.15 -6.11 -9.25
C SER A 1017 20.22 -6.46 -10.41
N VAL A 1018 20.43 -5.85 -11.56
CA VAL A 1018 19.62 -6.08 -12.77
C VAL A 1018 20.39 -6.75 -13.89
N LYS A 1019 21.73 -6.78 -13.84
CA LYS A 1019 22.56 -7.42 -14.86
C LYS A 1019 22.62 -8.94 -14.65
N ARG A 1020 22.44 -9.73 -15.73
CA ARG A 1020 22.66 -11.18 -15.71
C ARG A 1020 24.12 -11.49 -15.32
N LYS A 1021 24.32 -12.58 -14.56
CA LYS A 1021 25.65 -13.07 -14.18
C LYS A 1021 26.47 -13.50 -15.38
#